data_AF-A0A8H3SY48-F1
#
_entry.id   AF-A0A8H3SY48-F1
#
_cell.length_a   1.000
_cell.length_b   1.000
_cell.length_c   1.000
_cell.angle_alpha   90.00
_cell.angle_beta   90.00
_cell.angle_gamma   90.00
#
_symmetry.space_group_name_H-M   'P 1'
#
loop_
_entity.id
_entity.type
_entity.pdbx_description
1 polymer ?
#
loop_
_entity_poly.entity_id
_entity_poly.type
_entity_poly.pdbx_seq_one_letter_code
_entity_poly.pdbx_strand_id
1 'polypeptide(L)'
;MRLSISCDSCRQSKVKCIHDGHPPCRRCHRLNRDSCVLTDPRSPGVRTPRTPRRASIRRTGSGSGSASGIGTGTKTATDTTRTTATTPTASSPAPTPTPSHSANPIAAIAPATLIAACDIYRKKFPVVNFLHYPSLIADLSHNASAVEPVFLSALLSLCARFMPDAALAAPETYAEYARSQLAHRAFEAPSLYLAQSLVMISLYEWGSGRPYRAWMCSGMATYMIQSLLKTADDTMEQQPLLDLPAHRITYEQLVRTYWCCFAQDCELSSGARQHFALSFRQISVPLPISDSDFTFGKATPRLMPADMNRSSSLALNLSIDRGLTIVTRGFDIFVRILRFANESRRGRAQGSAGLSLRAWEMLKAELDEWRGLQDATVRYPETNAQAHVALGSGELFAYINLVYFMSILFLYRDRFLSTPKSFIDHHDPADDEAIDHLFTTAQHIGAILTALEACATPVITPYAGFSVFVAAHINMYGTVCPSRYPGGLARAQEEKKMNLEYLERLCRFWDVGTSWWRTLQEANRFYETARTSAQGPTGVSRPEHLTLAGTLDEYGDIRVSRPETAPASRRRPGVSSEGVGVRRMSVAELTAPGGSGSSGGSGEWADVEAEMWQWPFLDENWSLGFDTGFESAWPGLS
;
A
#
# COMPACT_ATOMS: atom_id res chain seq x y z
N MET A 1 30.57 30.72 12.29
CA MET A 1 29.10 30.53 12.29
C MET A 1 28.47 31.79 12.87
N ARG A 2 27.90 32.68 12.05
CA ARG A 2 27.21 33.90 12.55
C ARG A 2 25.87 33.48 13.14
N LEU A 3 25.68 33.68 14.44
CA LEU A 3 24.47 33.33 15.19
C LEU A 3 23.28 34.16 14.69
N SER A 4 22.12 33.52 14.47
CA SER A 4 20.90 34.21 14.05
C SER A 4 20.21 34.87 15.25
N ILE A 5 20.54 36.15 15.49
CA ILE A 5 19.84 36.99 16.47
C ILE A 5 18.42 37.28 15.94
N SER A 6 17.42 37.31 16.81
CA SER A 6 16.03 37.63 16.45
C SER A 6 15.35 38.43 17.56
N CYS A 7 14.45 39.35 17.22
CA CYS A 7 13.71 40.12 18.23
C CYS A 7 12.59 39.29 18.86
N ASP A 8 12.22 39.64 20.10
CA ASP A 8 11.20 38.90 20.86
C ASP A 8 9.85 38.85 20.15
N SER A 9 9.45 39.95 19.51
CA SER A 9 8.21 40.05 18.72
C SER A 9 8.16 39.05 17.56
N CYS A 10 9.24 38.94 16.79
CA CYS A 10 9.33 37.99 15.68
C CYS A 10 9.45 36.55 16.19
N ARG A 11 10.14 36.34 17.31
CA ARG A 11 10.29 35.04 17.96
C ARG A 11 8.94 34.51 18.49
N GLN A 12 8.19 35.33 19.22
CA GLN A 12 6.84 35.00 19.70
C GLN A 12 5.88 34.72 18.55
N SER A 13 6.02 35.45 17.45
CA SER A 13 5.20 35.27 16.24
C SER A 13 5.71 34.14 15.32
N LYS A 14 6.77 33.42 15.69
CA LYS A 14 7.43 32.35 14.90
C LYS A 14 7.72 32.73 13.43
N VAL A 15 8.20 33.94 13.19
CA VAL A 15 8.54 34.43 11.84
C VAL A 15 9.99 34.85 11.70
N LYS A 16 10.49 34.87 10.46
CA LYS A 16 11.85 35.30 10.14
C LYS A 16 12.07 36.76 10.52
N CYS A 17 13.07 37.01 11.38
CA CYS A 17 13.51 38.34 11.77
C CYS A 17 14.60 38.81 10.79
N ILE A 18 14.34 39.90 10.04
CA ILE A 18 15.30 40.48 9.09
C ILE A 18 15.73 41.85 9.62
N HIS A 19 17.02 42.00 9.91
CA HIS A 19 17.64 43.22 10.43
C HIS A 19 19.11 43.32 10.00
N ASP A 20 19.66 44.53 10.06
CA ASP A 20 21.06 44.82 9.71
C ASP A 20 22.01 44.79 10.92
N GLY A 21 21.52 44.30 12.07
CA GLY A 21 22.29 44.10 13.31
C GLY A 21 21.84 44.99 14.46
N HIS A 22 21.03 46.01 14.17
CA HIS A 22 20.38 46.88 15.16
C HIS A 22 18.85 46.86 14.98
N PRO A 23 18.08 47.17 16.04
CA PRO A 23 16.64 47.41 15.90
C PRO A 23 16.34 48.76 15.20
N PRO A 24 15.10 48.94 14.70
CA PRO A 24 14.04 47.94 14.59
C PRO A 24 14.25 46.99 13.39
N CYS A 25 13.81 45.74 13.50
CA CYS A 25 13.79 44.82 12.35
C CYS A 25 12.73 45.27 11.31
N ARG A 26 12.87 44.85 10.05
CA ARG A 26 11.96 45.27 8.95
C ARG A 26 10.48 45.04 9.26
N ARG A 27 10.15 43.96 9.97
CA ARG A 27 8.76 43.66 10.36
C ARG A 27 8.25 44.62 11.43
N CYS A 28 9.03 44.88 12.48
CA CYS A 28 8.63 45.81 13.54
C CYS A 28 8.51 47.25 13.00
N HIS A 29 9.40 47.65 12.08
CA HIS A 29 9.30 48.94 11.40
C HIS A 29 8.00 49.06 10.59
N ARG A 30 7.65 48.03 9.80
CA ARG A 30 6.41 48.03 9.01
C ARG A 30 5.14 48.06 9.86
N LEU A 31 5.17 47.42 11.02
CA LEU A 31 4.05 47.35 11.95
C LEU A 31 4.02 48.53 12.93
N ASN A 32 4.92 49.51 12.78
CA ASN A 32 5.08 50.66 13.66
C ASN A 32 5.12 50.27 15.15
N ARG A 33 5.89 49.22 15.48
CA ARG A 33 6.06 48.76 16.86
C ARG A 33 7.24 49.47 17.50
N ASP A 34 6.97 50.19 18.58
CA ASP A 34 7.98 50.95 19.34
C ASP A 34 9.00 50.04 20.06
N SER A 35 8.62 48.80 20.37
CA SER A 35 9.49 47.83 21.06
C SER A 35 10.04 46.76 20.11
N CYS A 36 11.25 46.99 19.61
CA CYS A 36 12.04 45.97 18.94
C CYS A 36 13.38 45.82 19.65
N VAL A 37 13.53 44.78 20.47
CA VAL A 37 14.80 44.45 21.12
C VAL A 37 15.34 43.16 20.52
N LEU A 38 16.55 43.20 19.98
CA LEU A 38 17.25 42.04 19.45
C LEU A 38 17.92 41.30 20.62
N THR A 39 17.49 40.07 20.91
CA THR A 39 17.98 39.26 22.03
C THR A 39 18.81 38.08 21.54
N ASP A 40 20.03 37.95 22.08
CA ASP A 40 20.85 36.75 21.87
C ASP A 40 20.32 35.63 22.79
N PRO A 41 19.99 34.44 22.25
CA PRO A 41 19.53 33.30 23.06
C PRO A 41 20.57 32.76 24.07
N ARG A 42 21.84 33.21 24.07
CA ARG A 42 22.90 32.69 24.94
C ARG A 42 23.35 33.60 26.08
N SER A 43 22.85 34.83 26.20
CA SER A 43 23.21 35.72 27.32
C SER A 43 22.23 35.56 28.51
N PRO A 44 22.69 35.09 29.69
CA PRO A 44 21.86 34.99 30.89
C PRO A 44 21.98 36.26 31.75
N GLY A 45 20.85 36.93 32.00
CA GLY A 45 20.71 38.09 32.88
C GLY A 45 20.10 39.27 32.12
N VAL A 46 18.90 39.77 32.41
CA VAL A 46 18.31 40.06 33.72
C VAL A 46 16.87 39.55 33.76
N ARG A 47 16.60 38.61 34.67
CA ARG A 47 15.24 38.27 35.09
C ARG A 47 14.76 39.36 36.05
N THR A 48 13.69 40.06 35.70
CA THR A 48 12.85 40.78 36.68
C THR A 48 11.48 40.10 36.77
N PRO A 49 10.83 40.14 37.95
CA PRO A 49 10.23 38.94 38.54
C PRO A 49 8.78 38.69 38.12
N ARG A 50 8.42 37.40 38.00
CA ARG A 50 7.02 36.96 38.08
C ARG A 50 6.55 37.02 39.53
N THR A 51 5.36 37.57 39.77
CA THR A 51 4.26 37.10 40.66
C THR A 51 3.23 38.24 40.84
N PRO A 52 2.04 38.05 41.46
CA PRO A 52 0.87 37.34 40.94
C PRO A 52 -0.46 38.15 41.13
N ARG A 53 -1.61 37.53 40.85
CA ARG A 53 -3.00 37.88 41.27
C ARG A 53 -3.75 39.04 40.59
N ARG A 54 -4.84 38.61 39.94
CA ARG A 54 -6.27 38.88 40.28
C ARG A 54 -6.76 40.33 40.34
N ALA A 55 -7.85 40.54 39.60
CA ALA A 55 -8.70 41.72 39.50
C ALA A 55 -9.12 42.38 40.83
N SER A 56 -9.12 43.72 40.84
CA SER A 56 -10.14 44.64 41.38
C SER A 56 -9.70 46.10 41.08
N ILE A 57 -10.35 46.87 40.19
CA ILE A 57 -11.53 47.74 40.38
C ILE A 57 -11.34 48.98 41.30
N ARG A 58 -11.59 50.16 40.69
CA ARG A 58 -11.95 51.51 41.20
C ARG A 58 -10.83 52.35 41.83
N ARG A 59 -10.77 53.69 41.68
CA ARG A 59 -11.79 54.77 41.48
C ARG A 59 -11.03 56.00 40.92
N THR A 60 -11.60 56.90 40.12
CA THR A 60 -12.40 58.06 40.58
C THR A 60 -13.22 58.66 39.42
N GLY A 61 -14.41 59.19 39.75
CA GLY A 61 -15.28 59.89 38.81
C GLY A 61 -16.70 60.01 39.35
N SER A 62 -16.90 60.99 40.23
CA SER A 62 -18.12 61.76 40.54
C SER A 62 -19.52 61.12 40.50
N GLY A 63 -20.26 61.33 41.60
CA GLY A 63 -21.60 61.92 41.48
C GLY A 63 -22.83 61.05 41.71
N SER A 64 -23.30 61.05 42.96
CA SER A 64 -24.72 61.19 43.39
C SER A 64 -25.77 60.12 43.03
N GLY A 65 -26.51 59.70 44.07
CA GLY A 65 -27.98 59.65 43.98
C GLY A 65 -28.68 58.29 44.10
N SER A 66 -28.75 57.78 45.33
CA SER A 66 -29.92 57.17 46.00
C SER A 66 -30.90 56.19 45.31
N ALA A 67 -31.06 55.07 46.05
CA ALA A 67 -32.30 54.41 46.50
C ALA A 67 -32.98 53.33 45.64
N SER A 68 -33.05 52.14 46.25
CA SER A 68 -34.19 51.20 46.43
C SER A 68 -35.22 51.08 45.30
N GLY A 69 -35.67 49.92 44.84
CA GLY A 69 -35.64 48.55 45.34
C GLY A 69 -36.83 47.79 44.69
N ILE A 70 -36.80 46.46 44.77
CA ILE A 70 -37.96 45.53 44.67
C ILE A 70 -38.62 45.36 43.29
N GLY A 71 -38.36 44.21 42.67
CA GLY A 71 -39.33 43.10 42.56
C GLY A 71 -40.47 43.16 41.54
N THR A 72 -40.65 42.02 40.84
CA THR A 72 -41.86 41.52 40.16
C THR A 72 -42.31 42.31 38.92
N GLY A 73 -42.77 41.76 37.81
CA GLY A 73 -43.25 40.43 37.42
C GLY A 73 -44.28 40.65 36.30
N THR A 74 -44.44 39.69 35.38
CA THR A 74 -45.57 39.58 34.40
C THR A 74 -45.67 40.70 33.33
N LYS A 75 -46.20 40.56 32.11
CA LYS A 75 -47.25 39.71 31.53
C LYS A 75 -47.32 40.01 30.00
N THR A 76 -47.73 39.00 29.19
CA THR A 76 -48.67 39.04 28.02
C THR A 76 -48.56 40.17 26.98
N ALA A 77 -48.36 39.92 25.67
CA ALA A 77 -49.20 39.25 24.65
C ALA A 77 -49.84 40.29 23.68
N THR A 78 -50.14 39.81 22.46
CA THR A 78 -51.04 40.37 21.42
C THR A 78 -50.60 41.63 20.67
N ASP A 79 -50.94 41.90 19.41
CA ASP A 79 -51.40 41.14 18.23
C ASP A 79 -51.53 42.20 17.09
N THR A 80 -51.63 41.73 15.85
CA THR A 80 -52.38 42.31 14.71
C THR A 80 -51.83 43.47 13.83
N THR A 81 -51.64 43.08 12.55
CA THR A 81 -52.12 43.69 11.28
C THR A 81 -51.42 44.90 10.66
N ARG A 82 -50.94 44.76 9.41
CA ARG A 82 -51.67 45.28 8.22
C ARG A 82 -51.10 44.78 6.87
N THR A 83 -52.05 44.53 5.98
CA THR A 83 -52.02 44.04 4.60
C THR A 83 -51.46 45.05 3.59
N THR A 84 -50.74 44.59 2.55
CA THR A 84 -50.89 45.05 1.14
C THR A 84 -50.28 44.04 0.18
N ALA A 85 -51.03 43.74 -0.88
CA ALA A 85 -50.74 42.75 -1.93
C ALA A 85 -49.97 43.35 -3.11
N THR A 86 -49.09 42.58 -3.78
CA THR A 86 -48.91 42.56 -5.25
C THR A 86 -47.95 41.44 -5.71
N THR A 87 -48.52 40.43 -6.40
CA THR A 87 -48.05 39.60 -7.54
C THR A 87 -46.63 38.98 -7.63
N PRO A 88 -46.47 37.87 -8.39
CA PRO A 88 -45.59 36.76 -8.04
C PRO A 88 -44.33 36.67 -8.92
N THR A 89 -43.24 36.17 -8.35
CA THR A 89 -42.08 35.74 -9.15
C THR A 89 -41.58 34.39 -8.65
N ALA A 90 -41.71 33.41 -9.55
CA ALA A 90 -41.00 32.13 -9.66
C ALA A 90 -40.34 31.56 -8.38
N SER A 91 -40.99 30.54 -7.82
CA SER A 91 -40.42 29.54 -6.94
C SER A 91 -39.17 28.91 -7.55
N SER A 92 -38.00 29.22 -6.98
CA SER A 92 -36.84 28.34 -7.08
C SER A 92 -37.14 27.05 -6.29
N PRO A 93 -36.86 25.85 -6.82
CA PRO A 93 -37.03 24.63 -6.06
C PRO A 93 -36.09 24.65 -4.85
N ALA A 94 -36.63 24.30 -3.69
CA ALA A 94 -35.88 24.12 -2.46
C ALA A 94 -34.67 23.19 -2.70
N PRO A 95 -33.53 23.43 -2.04
CA PRO A 95 -32.42 22.49 -2.08
C PRO A 95 -32.91 21.16 -1.52
N THR A 96 -32.85 20.13 -2.35
CA THR A 96 -33.00 18.73 -1.96
C THR A 96 -32.15 18.47 -0.71
N PRO A 97 -32.69 17.85 0.35
CA PRO A 97 -31.86 17.46 1.48
C PRO A 97 -30.75 16.53 0.96
N THR A 98 -29.52 16.87 1.33
CA THR A 98 -28.30 16.09 1.17
C THR A 98 -28.51 14.63 1.58
N PRO A 99 -27.79 13.67 0.98
CA PRO A 99 -28.05 12.24 1.19
C PRO A 99 -27.98 11.91 2.68
N SER A 100 -29.08 11.35 3.16
CA SER A 100 -29.26 10.76 4.48
C SER A 100 -28.05 9.90 4.88
N HIS A 101 -27.63 9.99 6.14
CA HIS A 101 -26.81 8.98 6.82
C HIS A 101 -27.17 7.59 6.29
N SER A 102 -26.23 6.91 5.63
CA SER A 102 -26.45 5.54 5.17
C SER A 102 -26.86 4.71 6.39
N ALA A 103 -28.05 4.10 6.31
CA ALA A 103 -28.54 3.24 7.38
C ALA A 103 -27.46 2.19 7.70
N ASN A 104 -27.19 1.97 9.00
CA ASN A 104 -26.15 1.05 9.43
C ASN A 104 -26.39 -0.36 8.84
N PRO A 105 -25.55 -0.83 7.89
CA PRO A 105 -25.78 -2.09 7.18
C PRO A 105 -25.55 -3.32 8.06
N ILE A 106 -25.03 -3.13 9.27
CA ILE A 106 -24.73 -4.20 10.25
C ILE A 106 -25.91 -4.47 11.17
N ALA A 107 -26.86 -3.54 11.29
CA ALA A 107 -27.92 -3.61 12.32
C ALA A 107 -28.79 -4.87 12.24
N ALA A 108 -28.97 -5.44 11.04
CA ALA A 108 -29.79 -6.63 10.82
C ALA A 108 -28.97 -7.94 10.77
N ILE A 109 -27.64 -7.90 10.94
CA ILE A 109 -26.77 -9.06 10.79
C ILE A 109 -26.69 -9.83 12.10
N ALA A 110 -26.90 -11.15 12.04
CA ALA A 110 -26.81 -12.01 13.21
C ALA A 110 -25.36 -12.10 13.75
N PRO A 111 -25.15 -12.16 15.08
CA PRO A 111 -23.82 -12.31 15.67
C PRO A 111 -23.03 -13.52 15.13
N ALA A 112 -23.71 -14.64 14.85
CA ALA A 112 -23.09 -15.83 14.27
C ALA A 112 -22.47 -15.56 12.89
N THR A 113 -23.13 -14.75 12.06
CA THR A 113 -22.59 -14.34 10.74
C THR A 113 -21.38 -13.44 10.91
N LEU A 114 -21.37 -12.54 11.91
CA LEU A 114 -20.21 -11.68 12.21
C LEU A 114 -19.01 -12.49 12.72
N ILE A 115 -19.25 -13.51 13.57
CA ILE A 115 -18.22 -14.43 14.04
C ILE A 115 -17.64 -15.24 12.87
N ALA A 116 -18.49 -15.74 11.96
CA ALA A 116 -18.05 -16.41 10.74
C ALA A 116 -17.21 -15.49 9.84
N ALA A 117 -17.55 -14.19 9.76
CA ALA A 117 -16.73 -13.21 9.06
C ALA A 117 -15.35 -13.02 9.72
N CYS A 118 -15.27 -13.04 11.06
CA CYS A 118 -13.99 -13.00 11.78
C CYS A 118 -13.12 -14.24 11.47
N ASP A 119 -13.72 -15.42 11.37
CA ASP A 119 -13.03 -16.65 10.99
C ASP A 119 -12.46 -16.59 9.56
N ILE A 120 -13.29 -16.13 8.63
CA ILE A 120 -12.88 -15.92 7.23
C ILE A 120 -11.74 -14.91 7.18
N TYR A 121 -11.83 -13.80 7.92
CA TYR A 121 -10.80 -12.77 7.92
C TYR A 121 -9.44 -13.32 8.33
N ARG A 122 -9.39 -14.01 9.48
CA ARG A 122 -8.15 -14.58 10.04
C ARG A 122 -7.49 -15.58 9.10
N LYS A 123 -8.29 -16.37 8.38
CA LYS A 123 -7.80 -17.39 7.44
C LYS A 123 -7.39 -16.79 6.10
N LYS A 124 -8.23 -15.94 5.50
CA LYS A 124 -8.02 -15.40 4.14
C LYS A 124 -7.08 -14.21 4.08
N PHE A 125 -6.90 -13.50 5.20
CA PHE A 125 -6.05 -12.30 5.25
C PHE A 125 -5.02 -12.37 6.40
N PRO A 126 -4.18 -13.40 6.45
CA PRO A 126 -3.30 -13.65 7.59
C PRO A 126 -2.20 -12.59 7.76
N VAL A 127 -1.81 -11.90 6.69
CA VAL A 127 -0.81 -10.81 6.71
C VAL A 127 -1.30 -9.56 7.43
N VAL A 128 -2.62 -9.36 7.49
CA VAL A 128 -3.25 -8.24 8.22
C VAL A 128 -3.93 -8.70 9.51
N ASN A 129 -3.49 -9.82 10.11
CA ASN A 129 -4.12 -10.38 11.29
C ASN A 129 -3.73 -9.67 12.60
N PHE A 130 -4.41 -8.56 12.90
CA PHE A 130 -4.28 -7.81 14.16
C PHE A 130 -5.36 -8.14 15.21
N LEU A 131 -6.28 -9.07 14.91
CA LEU A 131 -7.45 -9.37 15.75
C LEU A 131 -7.08 -10.24 16.94
N HIS A 132 -7.41 -9.78 18.15
CA HIS A 132 -7.51 -10.69 19.29
C HIS A 132 -8.84 -11.45 19.20
N TYR A 133 -8.80 -12.58 18.48
CA TYR A 133 -9.98 -13.35 18.14
C TYR A 133 -10.83 -13.77 19.35
N PRO A 134 -10.27 -14.30 20.46
CA PRO A 134 -11.07 -14.68 21.62
C PRO A 134 -11.88 -13.53 22.22
N SER A 135 -11.27 -12.34 22.37
CA SER A 135 -12.00 -11.18 22.92
C SER A 135 -13.10 -10.71 21.97
N LEU A 136 -12.80 -10.64 20.66
CA LEU A 136 -13.75 -10.17 19.66
C LEU A 136 -14.99 -11.07 19.57
N ILE A 137 -14.82 -12.40 19.55
CA ILE A 137 -15.98 -13.31 19.49
C ILE A 137 -16.77 -13.34 20.79
N ALA A 138 -16.12 -13.11 21.94
CA ALA A 138 -16.80 -12.96 23.22
C ALA A 138 -17.69 -11.71 23.20
N ASP A 139 -17.15 -10.57 22.76
CA ASP A 139 -17.90 -9.31 22.64
C ASP A 139 -19.09 -9.47 21.68
N LEU A 140 -18.88 -10.07 20.51
CA LEU A 140 -19.95 -10.33 19.53
C LEU A 140 -21.04 -11.26 20.08
N SER A 141 -20.65 -12.31 20.82
CA SER A 141 -21.59 -13.29 21.38
C SER A 141 -22.41 -12.70 22.52
N HIS A 142 -21.81 -11.84 23.35
CA HIS A 142 -22.47 -11.21 24.48
C HIS A 142 -23.33 -10.01 24.06
N ASN A 143 -22.75 -9.10 23.27
CA ASN A 143 -23.43 -7.90 22.80
C ASN A 143 -22.76 -7.36 21.52
N ALA A 144 -23.23 -7.79 20.36
CA ALA A 144 -22.72 -7.31 19.07
C ALA A 144 -22.77 -5.79 18.89
N SER A 145 -23.68 -5.08 19.59
CA SER A 145 -23.75 -3.61 19.54
C SER A 145 -22.58 -2.91 20.26
N ALA A 146 -21.81 -3.64 21.07
CA ALA A 146 -20.60 -3.12 21.71
C ALA A 146 -19.42 -3.01 20.74
N VAL A 147 -19.48 -3.66 19.58
CA VAL A 147 -18.44 -3.58 18.56
C VAL A 147 -18.80 -2.49 17.54
N GLU A 148 -17.83 -1.63 17.23
CA GLU A 148 -18.03 -0.48 16.36
C GLU A 148 -18.57 -0.90 14.96
N PRO A 149 -19.70 -0.34 14.49
CA PRO A 149 -20.27 -0.69 13.18
C PRO A 149 -19.34 -0.43 12.00
N VAL A 150 -18.48 0.59 12.09
CA VAL A 150 -17.44 0.89 11.09
C VAL A 150 -16.48 -0.27 10.91
N PHE A 151 -16.05 -0.85 12.03
CA PHE A 151 -15.13 -1.98 12.04
C PHE A 151 -15.76 -3.22 11.45
N LEU A 152 -17.00 -3.55 11.84
CA LEU A 152 -17.74 -4.69 11.29
C LEU A 152 -18.06 -4.54 9.80
N SER A 153 -18.32 -3.31 9.35
CA SER A 153 -18.52 -3.03 7.92
C SER A 153 -17.22 -3.18 7.13
N ALA A 154 -16.10 -2.69 7.65
CA ALA A 154 -14.80 -2.89 7.02
C ALA A 154 -14.43 -4.38 6.96
N LEU A 155 -14.71 -5.15 8.02
CA LEU A 155 -14.54 -6.61 8.04
C LEU A 155 -15.39 -7.31 6.95
N LEU A 156 -16.67 -6.99 6.86
CA LEU A 156 -17.57 -7.60 5.87
C LEU A 156 -17.26 -7.20 4.43
N SER A 157 -16.74 -5.98 4.20
CA SER A 157 -16.23 -5.60 2.87
C SER A 157 -15.15 -6.55 2.36
N LEU A 158 -14.38 -7.15 3.27
CA LEU A 158 -13.38 -8.16 2.95
C LEU A 158 -13.94 -9.58 2.88
N CYS A 159 -14.83 -9.94 3.80
CA CYS A 159 -15.21 -11.33 4.03
C CYS A 159 -16.46 -11.78 3.28
N ALA A 160 -17.41 -10.88 3.00
CA ALA A 160 -18.71 -11.24 2.41
C ALA A 160 -18.55 -12.00 1.07
N ARG A 161 -17.53 -11.67 0.27
CA ARG A 161 -17.23 -12.37 -1.00
C ARG A 161 -16.85 -13.85 -0.85
N PHE A 162 -16.51 -14.31 0.36
CA PHE A 162 -16.13 -15.70 0.65
C PHE A 162 -17.21 -16.43 1.47
N MET A 163 -18.34 -15.77 1.75
CA MET A 163 -19.39 -16.31 2.58
C MET A 163 -20.58 -16.74 1.69
N PRO A 164 -21.17 -17.92 1.92
CA PRO A 164 -22.32 -18.39 1.15
C PRO A 164 -23.66 -17.77 1.59
N ASP A 165 -23.64 -16.82 2.53
CA ASP A 165 -24.84 -16.25 3.14
C ASP A 165 -25.51 -15.22 2.22
N ALA A 166 -26.65 -15.60 1.63
CA ALA A 166 -27.44 -14.75 0.74
C ALA A 166 -28.07 -13.53 1.43
N ALA A 167 -28.09 -13.48 2.77
CA ALA A 167 -28.58 -12.33 3.51
C ALA A 167 -27.55 -11.17 3.54
N LEU A 168 -26.28 -11.44 3.21
CA LEU A 168 -25.26 -10.40 3.14
C LEU A 168 -25.45 -9.55 1.88
N ALA A 169 -25.29 -8.24 2.05
CA ALA A 169 -25.23 -7.31 0.94
C ALA A 169 -23.94 -7.48 0.15
N ALA A 170 -23.85 -6.84 -1.01
CA ALA A 170 -22.61 -6.78 -1.78
C ALA A 170 -21.47 -6.16 -0.93
N PRO A 171 -20.22 -6.62 -1.07
CA PRO A 171 -19.07 -6.07 -0.34
C PRO A 171 -18.96 -4.54 -0.39
N GLU A 172 -19.30 -3.93 -1.53
CA GLU A 172 -19.25 -2.48 -1.74
C GLU A 172 -20.23 -1.71 -0.85
N THR A 173 -21.36 -2.30 -0.47
CA THR A 173 -22.31 -1.68 0.49
C THR A 173 -21.65 -1.45 1.83
N TYR A 174 -20.91 -2.44 2.32
CA TYR A 174 -20.19 -2.33 3.59
C TYR A 174 -18.96 -1.41 3.48
N ALA A 175 -18.25 -1.47 2.35
CA ALA A 175 -17.11 -0.59 2.08
C ALA A 175 -17.54 0.88 2.03
N GLU A 176 -18.63 1.21 1.35
CA GLU A 176 -19.17 2.56 1.25
C GLU A 176 -19.54 3.12 2.63
N TYR A 177 -20.25 2.34 3.45
CA TYR A 177 -20.56 2.74 4.82
C TYR A 177 -19.29 3.00 5.64
N ALA A 178 -18.35 2.06 5.65
CA ALA A 178 -17.10 2.21 6.38
C ALA A 178 -16.31 3.45 5.91
N ARG A 179 -16.18 3.65 4.59
CA ARG A 179 -15.50 4.83 4.02
C ARG A 179 -16.15 6.14 4.43
N SER A 180 -17.47 6.24 4.34
CA SER A 180 -18.20 7.44 4.76
C SER A 180 -17.94 7.77 6.23
N GLN A 181 -18.06 6.78 7.11
CA GLN A 181 -17.84 6.97 8.54
C GLN A 181 -16.37 7.30 8.86
N LEU A 182 -15.41 6.62 8.22
CA LEU A 182 -13.98 6.90 8.37
C LEU A 182 -13.63 8.32 7.92
N ALA A 183 -14.22 8.80 6.82
CA ALA A 183 -14.02 10.16 6.33
C ALA A 183 -14.60 11.20 7.32
N HIS A 184 -15.80 10.95 7.85
CA HIS A 184 -16.41 11.83 8.86
C HIS A 184 -15.58 11.93 10.14
N ARG A 185 -14.90 10.84 10.52
CA ARG A 185 -14.10 10.74 11.75
C ARG A 185 -12.60 10.95 11.51
N ALA A 186 -12.19 11.38 10.32
CA ALA A 186 -10.77 11.47 9.93
C ALA A 186 -9.96 12.46 10.80
N PHE A 187 -10.62 13.45 11.40
CA PHE A 187 -10.01 14.46 12.27
C PHE A 187 -10.35 14.29 13.75
N GLU A 188 -11.00 13.18 14.12
CA GLU A 188 -11.20 12.82 15.52
C GLU A 188 -9.89 12.32 16.16
N ALA A 189 -9.90 12.15 17.48
CA ALA A 189 -8.80 11.49 18.17
C ALA A 189 -8.60 10.07 17.59
N PRO A 190 -7.33 9.62 17.40
CA PRO A 190 -7.06 8.32 16.84
C PRO A 190 -7.66 7.23 17.74
N SER A 191 -8.19 6.17 17.13
CA SER A 191 -8.65 5.00 17.85
C SER A 191 -8.17 3.73 17.14
N LEU A 192 -7.97 2.67 17.92
CA LEU A 192 -7.51 1.39 17.39
C LEU A 192 -8.50 0.84 16.37
N TYR A 193 -9.81 0.91 16.65
CA TYR A 193 -10.85 0.44 15.74
C TYR A 193 -10.87 1.21 14.41
N LEU A 194 -10.68 2.53 14.42
CA LEU A 194 -10.61 3.32 13.18
C LEU A 194 -9.36 2.97 12.37
N ALA A 195 -8.20 2.84 13.02
CA ALA A 195 -6.96 2.44 12.36
C ALA A 195 -7.09 1.04 11.72
N GLN A 196 -7.62 0.06 12.46
CA GLN A 196 -7.87 -1.30 11.96
C GLN A 196 -8.88 -1.33 10.82
N SER A 197 -9.93 -0.51 10.89
CA SER A 197 -10.90 -0.37 9.81
C SER A 197 -10.27 0.21 8.55
N LEU A 198 -9.38 1.20 8.68
CA LEU A 198 -8.63 1.77 7.56
C LEU A 198 -7.67 0.77 6.92
N VAL A 199 -7.03 -0.12 7.71
CA VAL A 199 -6.23 -1.23 7.16
C VAL A 199 -7.10 -2.15 6.30
N MET A 200 -8.25 -2.59 6.83
CA MET A 200 -9.17 -3.46 6.09
C MET A 200 -9.70 -2.80 4.81
N ILE A 201 -10.09 -1.52 4.88
CA ILE A 201 -10.57 -0.77 3.72
C ILE A 201 -9.45 -0.52 2.71
N SER A 202 -8.22 -0.28 3.15
CA SER A 202 -7.10 -0.13 2.22
C SER A 202 -6.91 -1.39 1.36
N LEU A 203 -6.94 -2.57 1.98
CA LEU A 203 -6.86 -3.83 1.26
C LEU A 203 -8.05 -4.04 0.30
N TYR A 204 -9.26 -3.67 0.73
CA TYR A 204 -10.46 -3.72 -0.11
C TYR A 204 -10.35 -2.81 -1.34
N GLU A 205 -9.92 -1.57 -1.15
CA GLU A 205 -9.77 -0.58 -2.21
C GLU A 205 -8.69 -1.01 -3.21
N TRP A 206 -7.60 -1.60 -2.74
CA TRP A 206 -6.56 -2.14 -3.61
C TRP A 206 -7.07 -3.31 -4.46
N GLY A 207 -7.71 -4.30 -3.83
CA GLY A 207 -8.27 -5.45 -4.53
C GLY A 207 -9.42 -5.08 -5.50
N SER A 208 -10.11 -3.98 -5.23
CA SER A 208 -11.15 -3.40 -6.11
C SER A 208 -10.58 -2.49 -7.20
N GLY A 209 -9.25 -2.46 -7.40
CA GLY A 209 -8.60 -1.69 -8.45
C GLY A 209 -8.62 -0.17 -8.23
N ARG A 210 -8.68 0.31 -6.98
CA ARG A 210 -8.70 1.73 -6.60
C ARG A 210 -7.47 2.10 -5.75
N PRO A 211 -6.27 2.04 -6.34
CA PRO A 211 -5.04 2.05 -5.56
C PRO A 211 -4.71 3.38 -4.88
N TYR A 212 -5.10 4.53 -5.44
CA TYR A 212 -4.98 5.82 -4.73
C TYR A 212 -5.76 5.84 -3.41
N ARG A 213 -6.99 5.31 -3.42
CA ARG A 213 -7.83 5.24 -2.21
C ARG A 213 -7.22 4.29 -1.19
N ALA A 214 -6.70 3.15 -1.66
CA ALA A 214 -5.96 2.23 -0.82
C ALA A 214 -4.78 2.91 -0.12
N TRP A 215 -3.97 3.66 -0.89
CA TRP A 215 -2.82 4.39 -0.38
C TRP A 215 -3.20 5.45 0.67
N MET A 216 -4.24 6.25 0.40
CA MET A 216 -4.77 7.24 1.36
C MET A 216 -5.22 6.59 2.66
N CYS A 217 -6.00 5.51 2.59
CA CYS A 217 -6.45 4.77 3.77
C CYS A 217 -5.27 4.19 4.57
N SER A 218 -4.27 3.64 3.88
CA SER A 218 -3.05 3.09 4.51
C SER A 218 -2.27 4.17 5.27
N GLY A 219 -2.09 5.35 4.66
CA GLY A 219 -1.40 6.48 5.29
C GLY A 219 -2.12 6.99 6.54
N MET A 220 -3.45 7.14 6.46
CA MET A 220 -4.27 7.52 7.62
C MET A 220 -4.16 6.49 8.76
N ALA A 221 -4.25 5.20 8.46
CA ALA A 221 -4.09 4.13 9.45
C ALA A 221 -2.72 4.22 10.13
N THR A 222 -1.67 4.44 9.34
CA THR A 222 -0.28 4.56 9.81
C THR A 222 -0.10 5.71 10.79
N TYR A 223 -0.66 6.89 10.50
CA TYR A 223 -0.56 8.03 11.42
C TYR A 223 -1.36 7.81 12.70
N MET A 224 -2.56 7.21 12.62
CA MET A 224 -3.35 6.87 13.81
C MET A 224 -2.59 5.90 14.71
N ILE A 225 -2.03 4.83 14.15
CA ILE A 225 -1.38 3.79 14.94
C ILE A 225 -0.04 4.27 15.55
N GLN A 226 0.72 5.09 14.83
CA GLN A 226 1.92 5.74 15.37
C GLN A 226 1.60 6.62 16.59
N SER A 227 0.50 7.39 16.51
CA SER A 227 0.05 8.21 17.64
C SER A 227 -0.35 7.36 18.83
N LEU A 228 -1.10 6.26 18.60
CA LEU A 228 -1.57 5.37 19.67
C LEU A 228 -0.43 4.62 20.35
N LEU A 229 0.54 4.10 19.57
CA LEU A 229 1.73 3.45 20.11
C LEU A 229 2.53 4.42 20.99
N LYS A 230 2.72 5.66 20.53
CA LYS A 230 3.41 6.67 21.35
C LYS A 230 2.72 6.90 22.69
N THR A 231 1.39 7.00 22.70
CA THR A 231 0.61 7.13 23.95
C THR A 231 0.73 5.89 24.83
N ALA A 232 0.71 4.69 24.23
CA ALA A 232 0.84 3.45 24.98
C ALA A 232 2.22 3.31 25.63
N ASP A 233 3.30 3.60 24.89
CA ASP A 233 4.67 3.56 25.40
C ASP A 233 4.86 4.57 26.56
N ASP A 234 4.37 5.82 26.40
CA ASP A 234 4.42 6.83 27.45
C ASP A 234 3.66 6.40 28.72
N THR A 235 2.54 5.69 28.56
CA THR A 235 1.74 5.17 29.68
C THR A 235 2.45 4.02 30.39
N MET A 236 3.07 3.10 29.64
CA MET A 236 3.82 1.97 30.18
C MET A 236 5.05 2.42 30.96
N GLU A 237 5.78 3.44 30.48
CA GLU A 237 6.91 4.03 31.20
C GLU A 237 6.49 4.65 32.54
N GLN A 238 5.30 5.26 32.59
CA GLN A 238 4.78 5.93 33.79
C GLN A 238 4.14 4.97 34.79
N GLN A 239 3.57 3.84 34.33
CA GLN A 239 2.79 2.93 35.15
C GLN A 239 3.14 1.44 34.92
N PRO A 240 4.39 1.01 35.20
CA PRO A 240 4.84 -0.36 34.94
C PRO A 240 4.15 -1.44 35.79
N LEU A 241 3.40 -1.06 36.83
CA LEU A 241 2.68 -1.98 37.73
C LEU A 241 1.30 -2.44 37.19
N LEU A 242 0.86 -1.93 36.05
CA LEU A 242 -0.43 -2.28 35.40
C LEU A 242 -0.32 -3.46 34.41
N ASP A 243 0.68 -4.33 34.58
CA ASP A 243 0.99 -5.44 33.67
C ASP A 243 -0.02 -6.61 33.76
N LEU A 244 -1.28 -6.30 33.44
CA LEU A 244 -2.40 -7.24 33.35
C LEU A 244 -2.46 -7.86 31.95
N PRO A 245 -2.94 -9.11 31.81
CA PRO A 245 -3.10 -9.76 30.50
C PRO A 245 -3.90 -8.92 29.48
N ALA A 246 -4.95 -8.23 29.92
CA ALA A 246 -5.75 -7.36 29.06
C ALA A 246 -4.93 -6.21 28.45
N HIS A 247 -4.08 -5.56 29.24
CA HIS A 247 -3.20 -4.49 28.77
C HIS A 247 -2.17 -5.02 27.75
N ARG A 248 -1.59 -6.21 28.01
CA ARG A 248 -0.67 -6.88 27.06
C ARG A 248 -1.33 -7.21 25.74
N ILE A 249 -2.59 -7.68 25.77
CA ILE A 249 -3.38 -7.97 24.57
C ILE A 249 -3.62 -6.69 23.78
N THR A 250 -4.07 -5.61 24.42
CA THR A 250 -4.30 -4.33 23.74
C THR A 250 -3.00 -3.77 23.14
N TYR A 251 -1.89 -3.82 23.87
CA TYR A 251 -0.58 -3.40 23.34
C TYR A 251 -0.15 -4.24 22.14
N GLU A 252 -0.36 -5.56 22.19
CA GLU A 252 -0.05 -6.42 21.06
C GLU A 252 -0.95 -6.16 19.85
N GLN A 253 -2.23 -5.81 20.04
CA GLN A 253 -3.09 -5.35 18.94
C GLN A 253 -2.54 -4.08 18.30
N LEU A 254 -2.00 -3.14 19.09
CA LEU A 254 -1.35 -1.93 18.55
C LEU A 254 -0.13 -2.29 17.70
N VAL A 255 0.76 -3.13 18.24
CA VAL A 255 1.98 -3.61 17.57
C VAL A 255 1.64 -4.34 16.26
N ARG A 256 0.70 -5.29 16.30
CA ARG A 256 0.27 -6.02 15.11
C ARG A 256 -0.34 -5.08 14.07
N THR A 257 -1.22 -4.16 14.48
CA THR A 257 -1.83 -3.17 13.57
C THR A 257 -0.75 -2.31 12.89
N TYR A 258 0.29 -1.90 13.62
CA TYR A 258 1.43 -1.16 13.07
C TYR A 258 2.17 -1.97 12.00
N TRP A 259 2.50 -3.23 12.28
CA TRP A 259 3.19 -4.09 11.32
C TRP A 259 2.32 -4.50 10.13
N CYS A 260 1.00 -4.57 10.31
CA CYS A 260 0.06 -4.72 9.19
C CYS A 260 0.08 -3.48 8.29
N CYS A 261 0.10 -2.27 8.85
CA CYS A 261 0.27 -1.03 8.08
C CYS A 261 1.60 -1.01 7.33
N PHE A 262 2.69 -1.43 7.98
CA PHE A 262 4.01 -1.51 7.35
C PHE A 262 4.06 -2.51 6.19
N ALA A 263 3.53 -3.72 6.38
CA ALA A 263 3.47 -4.74 5.32
C ALA A 263 2.63 -4.24 4.13
N GLN A 264 1.47 -3.63 4.41
CA GLN A 264 0.62 -3.05 3.38
C GLN A 264 1.28 -1.88 2.65
N ASP A 265 2.04 -1.03 3.34
CA ASP A 265 2.85 0.02 2.70
C ASP A 265 3.91 -0.57 1.75
N CYS A 266 4.54 -1.68 2.13
CA CYS A 266 5.46 -2.41 1.25
C CYS A 266 4.74 -2.97 0.00
N GLU A 267 3.55 -3.55 0.17
CA GLU A 267 2.74 -4.08 -0.93
C GLU A 267 2.28 -2.97 -1.90
N LEU A 268 1.81 -1.83 -1.36
CA LEU A 268 1.29 -0.70 -2.15
C LEU A 268 2.39 0.16 -2.79
N SER A 269 3.55 0.30 -2.14
CA SER A 269 4.67 1.15 -2.62
C SER A 269 5.57 0.46 -3.64
N SER A 270 5.21 -0.76 -4.05
CA SER A 270 5.91 -1.62 -5.01
C SER A 270 6.14 -0.97 -6.39
N GLY A 271 5.58 0.23 -6.63
CA GLY A 271 5.74 0.93 -7.88
C GLY A 271 5.62 2.45 -7.93
N ALA A 272 6.12 3.19 -6.95
CA ALA A 272 6.25 4.64 -7.10
C ALA A 272 7.55 5.13 -6.49
N ARG A 273 8.01 6.34 -6.86
CA ARG A 273 9.04 7.06 -6.09
C ARG A 273 8.46 7.55 -4.75
N GLN A 274 7.85 6.65 -4.00
CA GLN A 274 7.37 6.92 -2.66
C GLN A 274 8.48 6.60 -1.68
N HIS A 275 8.81 7.56 -0.85
CA HIS A 275 9.74 7.35 0.25
C HIS A 275 9.02 6.49 1.29
N PHE A 276 9.52 5.28 1.55
CA PHE A 276 9.11 4.52 2.74
C PHE A 276 9.26 5.41 3.97
N ALA A 277 8.27 5.37 4.86
CA ALA A 277 8.30 6.22 6.05
C ALA A 277 9.53 5.92 6.94
N LEU A 278 10.05 4.69 7.00
CA LEU A 278 11.21 4.30 7.82
C LEU A 278 11.94 3.05 7.27
N SER A 279 13.25 2.93 7.53
CA SER A 279 14.00 1.68 7.32
C SER A 279 13.64 0.65 8.38
N PHE A 280 13.37 -0.61 8.00
CA PHE A 280 12.96 -1.69 8.91
C PHE A 280 13.84 -1.78 10.17
N ARG A 281 15.17 -1.75 10.01
CA ARG A 281 16.12 -1.86 11.14
C ARG A 281 16.15 -0.63 12.06
N GLN A 282 15.58 0.50 11.64
CA GLN A 282 15.53 1.74 12.41
C GLN A 282 14.22 1.92 13.15
N ILE A 283 13.27 0.98 13.00
CA ILE A 283 11.99 1.00 13.68
C ILE A 283 12.18 0.54 15.13
N SER A 284 11.72 1.37 16.08
CA SER A 284 11.78 1.09 17.52
C SER A 284 10.54 0.36 18.06
N VAL A 285 9.59 -0.02 17.19
CA VAL A 285 8.44 -0.85 17.56
C VAL A 285 8.88 -2.31 17.58
N PRO A 286 8.61 -3.09 18.64
CA PRO A 286 8.94 -4.51 18.68
C PRO A 286 8.16 -5.29 17.62
N LEU A 287 8.73 -6.39 17.12
CA LEU A 287 8.03 -7.30 16.22
C LEU A 287 6.88 -8.03 16.93
N PRO A 288 5.87 -8.51 16.20
CA PRO A 288 4.75 -9.25 16.77
C PRO A 288 5.23 -10.46 17.57
N ILE A 289 4.49 -10.78 18.63
CA ILE A 289 4.72 -12.02 19.40
C ILE A 289 4.00 -13.19 18.73
N SER A 290 4.23 -14.40 19.25
CA SER A 290 3.60 -15.61 18.73
C SER A 290 2.07 -15.54 18.81
N ASP A 291 1.36 -16.19 17.88
CA ASP A 291 -0.10 -16.23 17.89
C ASP A 291 -0.64 -16.90 19.16
N SER A 292 0.05 -17.94 19.65
CA SER A 292 -0.28 -18.57 20.92
C SER A 292 -0.15 -17.63 22.12
N ASP A 293 0.96 -16.90 22.25
CA ASP A 293 1.16 -15.97 23.37
C ASP A 293 0.18 -14.79 23.32
N PHE A 294 -0.10 -14.27 22.12
CA PHE A 294 -1.11 -13.23 21.92
C PHE A 294 -2.51 -13.70 22.31
N THR A 295 -2.89 -14.91 21.88
CA THR A 295 -4.20 -15.50 22.20
C THR A 295 -4.43 -15.59 23.71
N PHE A 296 -3.41 -16.01 24.47
CA PHE A 296 -3.52 -16.21 25.92
C PHE A 296 -3.01 -15.04 26.79
N GLY A 297 -2.59 -13.92 26.18
CA GLY A 297 -2.10 -12.74 26.92
C GLY A 297 -0.82 -13.00 27.73
N LYS A 298 0.05 -13.88 27.25
CA LYS A 298 1.28 -14.28 27.94
C LYS A 298 2.36 -13.20 27.84
N ALA A 299 3.15 -13.05 28.90
CA ALA A 299 4.37 -12.26 28.85
C ALA A 299 5.46 -13.06 28.12
N THR A 300 6.06 -12.47 27.10
CA THR A 300 7.16 -13.06 26.33
C THR A 300 8.22 -12.01 26.01
N PRO A 301 9.51 -12.39 25.93
CA PRO A 301 10.52 -11.57 25.30
C PRO A 301 10.09 -11.13 23.89
N ARG A 302 10.30 -9.85 23.58
CA ARG A 302 9.96 -9.25 22.29
C ARG A 302 11.23 -9.15 21.43
N LEU A 303 11.12 -9.55 20.18
CA LEU A 303 12.20 -9.42 19.20
C LEU A 303 12.13 -8.02 18.58
N MET A 304 13.26 -7.30 18.51
CA MET A 304 13.32 -6.02 17.80
C MET A 304 13.70 -6.22 16.33
N PRO A 305 13.28 -5.31 15.42
CA PRO A 305 13.66 -5.38 14.01
C PRO A 305 15.17 -5.44 13.76
N ALA A 306 15.95 -4.67 14.52
CA ALA A 306 17.41 -4.66 14.44
C ALA A 306 18.05 -6.01 14.82
N ASP A 307 17.39 -6.76 15.72
CA ASP A 307 17.87 -8.01 16.26
C ASP A 307 17.39 -9.24 15.45
N MET A 308 16.58 -9.05 14.40
CA MET A 308 16.11 -10.14 13.54
C MET A 308 17.20 -10.59 12.56
N ASN A 309 18.23 -11.22 13.11
CA ASN A 309 19.42 -11.71 12.41
C ASN A 309 20.00 -12.92 13.16
N ARG A 310 21.02 -13.58 12.58
CA ARG A 310 21.58 -14.83 13.16
C ARG A 310 22.23 -14.69 14.54
N SER A 311 22.51 -13.49 15.01
CA SER A 311 23.12 -13.26 16.34
C SER A 311 22.11 -13.32 17.48
N SER A 312 20.81 -13.19 17.20
CA SER A 312 19.76 -13.21 18.22
C SER A 312 19.14 -14.60 18.35
N SER A 313 19.16 -15.19 19.54
CA SER A 313 18.53 -16.48 19.81
C SER A 313 17.01 -16.45 19.60
N LEU A 314 16.37 -15.30 19.80
CA LEU A 314 14.92 -15.10 19.57
C LEU A 314 14.54 -15.09 18.08
N ALA A 315 15.52 -14.92 17.19
CA ALA A 315 15.33 -14.90 15.75
C ALA A 315 15.64 -16.25 15.08
N LEU A 316 16.15 -17.25 15.83
CA LEU A 316 16.46 -18.57 15.29
C LEU A 316 15.24 -19.49 15.33
N ASN A 317 15.11 -20.36 14.33
CA ASN A 317 14.05 -21.37 14.19
C ASN A 317 12.64 -20.77 14.33
N LEU A 318 12.38 -19.65 13.65
CA LEU A 318 11.06 -19.03 13.63
C LEU A 318 10.05 -19.99 12.99
N SER A 319 9.10 -20.47 13.78
CA SER A 319 8.02 -21.35 13.35
C SER A 319 6.82 -20.54 12.82
N ILE A 320 5.82 -21.26 12.28
CA ILE A 320 4.60 -20.64 11.75
C ILE A 320 3.82 -19.84 12.79
N ASP A 321 4.00 -20.12 14.09
CA ASP A 321 3.37 -19.37 15.21
C ASP A 321 3.90 -17.92 15.30
N ARG A 322 5.08 -17.64 14.71
CA ARG A 322 5.62 -16.28 14.51
C ARG A 322 5.48 -15.83 13.04
N GLY A 323 4.52 -16.39 12.30
CA GLY A 323 4.39 -16.17 10.87
C GLY A 323 4.17 -14.70 10.47
N LEU A 324 3.49 -13.89 11.30
CA LEU A 324 3.35 -12.45 11.05
C LEU A 324 4.70 -11.73 11.07
N THR A 325 5.58 -12.06 12.03
CA THR A 325 6.96 -11.56 12.07
C THR A 325 7.74 -11.94 10.82
N ILE A 326 7.65 -13.22 10.40
CA ILE A 326 8.36 -13.75 9.23
C ILE A 326 7.91 -13.03 7.96
N VAL A 327 6.60 -12.94 7.73
CA VAL A 327 6.06 -12.39 6.48
C VAL A 327 6.30 -10.87 6.37
N THR A 328 6.16 -10.13 7.48
CA THR A 328 6.44 -8.68 7.50
C THR A 328 7.88 -8.38 7.12
N ARG A 329 8.85 -9.13 7.66
CA ARG A 329 10.26 -8.99 7.25
C ARG A 329 10.48 -9.40 5.80
N GLY A 330 9.79 -10.43 5.33
CA GLY A 330 9.81 -10.82 3.93
C GLY A 330 9.40 -9.67 3.00
N PHE A 331 8.30 -8.98 3.32
CA PHE A 331 7.82 -7.84 2.53
C PHE A 331 8.81 -6.67 2.47
N ASP A 332 9.50 -6.35 3.58
CA ASP A 332 10.58 -5.34 3.57
C ASP A 332 11.71 -5.72 2.60
N ILE A 333 12.15 -6.98 2.60
CA ILE A 333 13.20 -7.45 1.69
C ILE A 333 12.70 -7.42 0.25
N PHE A 334 11.49 -7.95 0.01
CA PHE A 334 10.85 -8.00 -1.29
C PHE A 334 10.72 -6.61 -1.93
N VAL A 335 10.24 -5.61 -1.19
CA VAL A 335 10.03 -4.28 -1.76
C VAL A 335 11.35 -3.59 -2.12
N ARG A 336 12.43 -3.84 -1.36
CA ARG A 336 13.77 -3.36 -1.71
C ARG A 336 14.36 -4.05 -2.93
N ILE A 337 14.11 -5.36 -3.09
CA ILE A 337 14.47 -6.11 -4.29
C ILE A 337 13.71 -5.57 -5.51
N LEU A 338 12.40 -5.33 -5.37
CA LEU A 338 11.58 -4.81 -6.44
C LEU A 338 12.03 -3.40 -6.86
N ARG A 339 12.34 -2.53 -5.90
CA ARG A 339 12.93 -1.21 -6.18
C ARG A 339 14.25 -1.34 -6.93
N PHE A 340 15.14 -2.22 -6.47
CA PHE A 340 16.41 -2.50 -7.15
C PHE A 340 16.19 -2.95 -8.59
N ALA A 341 15.31 -3.93 -8.83
CA ALA A 341 14.99 -4.40 -10.18
C ALA A 341 14.44 -3.27 -11.08
N ASN A 342 13.60 -2.40 -10.53
CA ASN A 342 13.07 -1.23 -11.24
C ASN A 342 14.15 -0.16 -11.53
N GLU A 343 15.08 0.07 -10.60
CA GLU A 343 16.20 1.00 -10.77
C GLU A 343 17.24 0.49 -11.78
N SER A 344 17.63 -0.79 -11.68
CA SER A 344 18.52 -1.46 -12.63
C SER A 344 17.98 -1.36 -14.06
N ARG A 345 16.67 -1.57 -14.24
CA ARG A 345 16.01 -1.39 -15.53
C ARG A 345 16.12 0.04 -16.08
N ARG A 346 15.92 1.06 -15.24
CA ARG A 346 16.09 2.47 -15.67
C ARG A 346 17.54 2.77 -16.04
N GLY A 347 18.49 2.24 -15.27
CA GLY A 347 19.91 2.34 -15.58
C GLY A 347 20.20 1.80 -16.98
N ARG A 348 19.69 0.61 -17.31
CA ARG A 348 19.83 0.01 -18.65
C ARG A 348 19.19 0.86 -19.75
N ALA A 349 17.96 1.34 -19.54
CA ALA A 349 17.29 2.22 -20.51
C ALA A 349 18.06 3.53 -20.77
N GLN A 350 18.84 4.00 -19.79
CA GLN A 350 19.65 5.22 -19.87
C GLN A 350 21.13 4.94 -20.22
N GLY A 351 21.52 3.70 -20.53
CA GLY A 351 22.90 3.32 -20.85
C GLY A 351 23.88 3.32 -19.66
N SER A 352 23.38 3.36 -18.42
CA SER A 352 24.14 3.32 -17.17
C SER A 352 24.18 1.90 -16.59
N ALA A 353 25.31 1.20 -16.73
CA ALA A 353 25.45 -0.21 -16.34
C ALA A 353 26.27 -0.45 -15.04
N GLY A 354 26.51 0.59 -14.23
CA GLY A 354 27.70 0.61 -13.36
C GLY A 354 27.65 0.07 -11.93
N LEU A 355 26.51 -0.29 -11.32
CA LEU A 355 26.45 -0.54 -9.85
C LEU A 355 25.61 -1.76 -9.41
N SER A 356 25.19 -2.62 -10.33
CA SER A 356 24.12 -3.61 -10.08
C SER A 356 24.55 -4.81 -9.22
N LEU A 357 25.73 -5.39 -9.44
CA LEU A 357 26.08 -6.71 -8.88
C LEU A 357 26.20 -6.72 -7.35
N ARG A 358 26.87 -5.73 -6.76
CA ARG A 358 27.02 -5.66 -5.30
C ARG A 358 25.69 -5.47 -4.59
N ALA A 359 24.79 -4.65 -5.17
CA ALA A 359 23.45 -4.46 -4.63
C ALA A 359 22.65 -5.77 -4.68
N TRP A 360 22.75 -6.49 -5.80
CA TRP A 360 22.17 -7.82 -5.96
C TRP A 360 22.69 -8.81 -4.90
N GLU A 361 24.01 -8.92 -4.72
CA GLU A 361 24.63 -9.82 -3.74
C GLU A 361 24.19 -9.52 -2.31
N MET A 362 24.13 -8.24 -1.94
CA MET A 362 23.64 -7.83 -0.62
C MET A 362 22.18 -8.22 -0.39
N LEU A 363 21.31 -7.98 -1.37
CA LEU A 363 19.88 -8.33 -1.27
C LEU A 363 19.67 -9.84 -1.24
N LYS A 364 20.42 -10.59 -2.05
CA LYS A 364 20.39 -12.06 -2.04
C LYS A 364 20.87 -12.63 -0.71
N ALA A 365 21.98 -12.14 -0.18
CA ALA A 365 22.51 -12.57 1.12
C ALA A 365 21.53 -12.29 2.26
N GLU A 366 20.84 -11.14 2.24
CA GLU A 366 19.83 -10.80 3.24
C GLU A 366 18.57 -11.67 3.11
N LEU A 367 18.14 -11.99 1.88
CA LEU A 367 17.04 -12.92 1.63
C LEU A 367 17.38 -14.34 2.13
N ASP A 368 18.61 -14.80 1.89
CA ASP A 368 19.10 -16.11 2.36
C ASP A 368 19.25 -16.15 3.89
N GLU A 369 19.69 -15.05 4.51
CA GLU A 369 19.70 -14.92 5.96
C GLU A 369 18.27 -15.05 6.50
N TRP A 370 17.32 -14.27 5.99
CA TRP A 370 15.92 -14.32 6.40
C TRP A 370 15.29 -15.70 6.21
N ARG A 371 15.57 -16.38 5.10
CA ARG A 371 15.11 -17.74 4.86
C ARG A 371 15.72 -18.73 5.85
N GLY A 372 17.00 -18.56 6.20
CA GLY A 372 17.72 -19.40 7.16
C GLY A 372 17.37 -19.17 8.64
N LEU A 373 16.68 -18.08 8.98
CA LEU A 373 16.12 -17.85 10.33
C LEU A 373 14.86 -18.69 10.59
N GLN A 374 14.22 -19.22 9.55
CA GLN A 374 12.97 -19.97 9.63
C GLN A 374 13.23 -21.43 9.99
N ASP A 375 12.33 -22.00 10.79
CA ASP A 375 12.29 -23.45 10.98
C ASP A 375 12.03 -24.17 9.63
N ALA A 376 12.53 -25.41 9.48
CA ALA A 376 12.32 -26.20 8.26
C ALA A 376 10.84 -26.40 7.92
N THR A 377 9.97 -26.45 8.94
CA THR A 377 8.52 -26.56 8.78
C THR A 377 7.93 -25.43 7.94
N VAL A 378 8.49 -24.21 7.99
CA VAL A 378 7.93 -23.04 7.30
C VAL A 378 8.38 -22.93 5.83
N ARG A 379 9.31 -23.80 5.40
CA ARG A 379 9.95 -23.71 4.08
C ARG A 379 9.33 -24.69 3.07
N TYR A 380 8.69 -24.17 2.03
CA TYR A 380 8.30 -24.94 0.84
C TYR A 380 9.47 -24.99 -0.17
N PRO A 381 9.71 -26.11 -0.89
CA PRO A 381 8.98 -27.39 -0.85
C PRO A 381 9.50 -28.38 0.22
N GLU A 382 10.44 -28.00 1.08
CA GLU A 382 11.00 -28.88 2.13
C GLU A 382 9.90 -29.46 3.04
N THR A 383 8.89 -28.65 3.35
CA THR A 383 7.69 -29.04 4.09
C THR A 383 6.45 -28.97 3.21
N ASN A 384 5.61 -29.99 3.32
CA ASN A 384 4.41 -30.11 2.53
C ASN A 384 3.29 -29.17 3.03
N ALA A 385 2.60 -28.50 2.10
CA ALA A 385 1.58 -27.50 2.42
C ALA A 385 0.40 -28.08 3.22
N GLN A 386 0.04 -29.34 2.97
CA GLN A 386 -1.03 -30.08 3.63
C GLN A 386 -0.89 -30.07 5.16
N ALA A 387 0.35 -30.14 5.68
CA ALA A 387 0.60 -30.10 7.11
C ALA A 387 0.12 -28.79 7.73
N HIS A 388 0.39 -27.66 7.07
CA HIS A 388 -0.07 -26.35 7.52
C HIS A 388 -1.56 -26.13 7.31
N VAL A 389 -2.16 -26.72 6.27
CA VAL A 389 -3.62 -26.72 6.10
C VAL A 389 -4.29 -27.44 7.27
N ALA A 390 -3.79 -28.61 7.66
CA ALA A 390 -4.32 -29.36 8.81
C ALA A 390 -4.20 -28.59 10.14
N LEU A 391 -3.18 -27.74 10.29
CA LEU A 391 -3.00 -26.85 11.44
C LEU A 391 -3.79 -25.54 11.35
N GLY A 392 -4.49 -25.28 10.24
CA GLY A 392 -5.25 -24.05 10.01
C GLY A 392 -4.37 -22.83 9.70
N SER A 393 -3.10 -23.05 9.31
CA SER A 393 -2.13 -22.01 8.96
C SER A 393 -1.73 -22.04 7.48
N GLY A 394 -2.51 -22.74 6.63
CA GLY A 394 -2.21 -22.96 5.22
C GLY A 394 -1.96 -21.67 4.46
N GLU A 395 -2.92 -20.73 4.50
CA GLU A 395 -2.79 -19.46 3.78
C GLU A 395 -1.56 -18.65 4.22
N LEU A 396 -1.25 -18.58 5.52
CA LEU A 396 -0.07 -17.88 6.02
C LEU A 396 1.23 -18.54 5.54
N PHE A 397 1.28 -19.88 5.56
CA PHE A 397 2.39 -20.64 4.99
C PHE A 397 2.59 -20.34 3.50
N ALA A 398 1.49 -20.27 2.73
CA ALA A 398 1.55 -19.87 1.33
C ALA A 398 2.11 -18.45 1.18
N TYR A 399 1.62 -17.47 1.93
CA TYR A 399 2.10 -16.08 1.86
C TYR A 399 3.60 -15.94 2.14
N ILE A 400 4.11 -16.59 3.20
CA ILE A 400 5.54 -16.56 3.52
C ILE A 400 6.39 -17.08 2.35
N ASN A 401 5.96 -18.17 1.73
CA ASN A 401 6.68 -18.79 0.62
C ASN A 401 6.51 -18.02 -0.69
N LEU A 402 5.34 -17.44 -0.96
CA LEU A 402 5.11 -16.56 -2.12
C LEU A 402 6.03 -15.34 -2.07
N VAL A 403 6.17 -14.69 -0.92
CA VAL A 403 7.09 -13.55 -0.76
C VAL A 403 8.54 -13.96 -1.09
N TYR A 404 8.98 -15.14 -0.60
CA TYR A 404 10.29 -15.69 -0.93
C TYR A 404 10.45 -15.94 -2.44
N PHE A 405 9.51 -16.63 -3.07
CA PHE A 405 9.57 -16.95 -4.49
C PHE A 405 9.57 -15.68 -5.34
N MET A 406 8.73 -14.72 -5.01
CA MET A 406 8.68 -13.42 -5.69
C MET A 406 10.01 -12.67 -5.57
N SER A 407 10.63 -12.66 -4.39
CA SER A 407 11.98 -12.10 -4.23
C SER A 407 13.02 -12.78 -5.11
N ILE A 408 12.99 -14.11 -5.22
CA ILE A 408 13.89 -14.88 -6.11
C ILE A 408 13.63 -14.52 -7.57
N LEU A 409 12.37 -14.47 -8.01
CA LEU A 409 12.03 -14.14 -9.39
C LEU A 409 12.58 -12.77 -9.81
N PHE A 410 12.39 -11.73 -8.99
CA PHE A 410 12.89 -10.40 -9.33
C PHE A 410 14.42 -10.29 -9.30
N LEU A 411 15.10 -10.98 -8.37
CA LEU A 411 16.56 -11.00 -8.31
C LEU A 411 17.17 -11.71 -9.52
N TYR A 412 16.74 -12.94 -9.81
CA TYR A 412 17.34 -13.73 -10.89
C TYR A 412 16.93 -13.23 -12.28
N ARG A 413 15.77 -12.58 -12.40
CA ARG A 413 15.41 -11.85 -13.62
C ARG A 413 16.38 -10.71 -13.88
N ASP A 414 16.71 -9.91 -12.87
CA ASP A 414 17.67 -8.82 -13.06
C ASP A 414 19.07 -9.35 -13.39
N ARG A 415 19.47 -10.48 -12.79
CA ARG A 415 20.72 -11.17 -13.13
C ARG A 415 20.73 -11.64 -14.59
N PHE A 416 19.70 -12.35 -15.03
CA PHE A 416 19.54 -12.84 -16.40
C PHE A 416 19.56 -11.69 -17.43
N LEU A 417 18.94 -10.55 -17.11
CA LEU A 417 18.97 -9.35 -17.96
C LEU A 417 20.29 -8.55 -17.90
N SER A 418 21.17 -8.84 -16.94
CA SER A 418 22.46 -8.13 -16.79
C SER A 418 23.60 -8.76 -17.56
N THR A 419 23.52 -10.06 -17.84
CA THR A 419 24.60 -10.77 -18.51
C THR A 419 24.62 -10.39 -20.00
N PRO A 420 25.76 -9.91 -20.54
CA PRO A 420 25.87 -9.65 -21.97
C PRO A 420 25.73 -10.96 -22.75
N LYS A 421 24.68 -11.08 -23.56
CA LYS A 421 24.56 -12.20 -24.50
C LYS A 421 25.65 -12.05 -25.55
N SER A 422 26.70 -12.85 -25.46
CA SER A 422 27.79 -12.87 -26.43
C SER A 422 27.24 -13.28 -27.79
N PHE A 423 27.59 -12.56 -28.85
CA PHE A 423 27.22 -12.86 -30.25
C PHE A 423 27.78 -14.21 -30.77
N ILE A 424 28.54 -14.91 -29.94
CA ILE A 424 29.20 -16.18 -30.22
C ILE A 424 28.78 -17.13 -29.10
N ASP A 425 28.37 -18.32 -29.52
CA ASP A 425 27.78 -19.51 -28.86
C ASP A 425 28.46 -19.98 -27.55
N HIS A 426 28.73 -19.07 -26.62
CA HIS A 426 29.27 -19.35 -25.30
C HIS A 426 28.12 -19.28 -24.30
N HIS A 427 27.63 -20.46 -23.91
CA HIS A 427 26.81 -20.65 -22.71
C HIS A 427 27.55 -20.05 -21.51
N ASP A 428 27.04 -18.94 -20.95
CA ASP A 428 27.49 -18.48 -19.65
C ASP A 428 26.82 -19.37 -18.59
N PRO A 429 27.57 -20.16 -17.81
CA PRO A 429 26.99 -21.01 -16.77
C PRO A 429 26.17 -20.21 -15.74
N ALA A 430 26.45 -18.91 -15.57
CA ALA A 430 25.67 -18.04 -14.69
C ALA A 430 24.26 -17.73 -15.24
N ASP A 431 24.06 -17.75 -16.57
CA ASP A 431 22.75 -17.55 -17.21
C ASP A 431 21.91 -18.83 -17.17
N ASP A 432 22.56 -19.98 -17.15
CA ASP A 432 21.92 -21.28 -16.92
C ASP A 432 21.38 -21.40 -15.52
N GLU A 433 22.22 -21.10 -14.53
CA GLU A 433 21.80 -21.09 -13.14
C GLU A 433 20.64 -20.10 -12.92
N ALA A 434 20.71 -18.90 -13.53
CA ALA A 434 19.67 -17.90 -13.38
C ALA A 434 18.32 -18.34 -13.97
N ILE A 435 18.31 -18.95 -15.17
CA ILE A 435 17.06 -19.41 -15.76
C ILE A 435 16.46 -20.60 -15.01
N ASP A 436 17.31 -21.52 -14.54
CA ASP A 436 16.87 -22.71 -13.82
C ASP A 436 16.17 -22.30 -12.52
N HIS A 437 16.73 -21.30 -11.83
CA HIS A 437 16.08 -20.68 -10.68
C HIS A 437 14.74 -20.03 -11.04
N LEU A 438 14.65 -19.30 -12.16
CA LEU A 438 13.41 -18.66 -12.59
C LEU A 438 12.30 -19.69 -12.86
N PHE A 439 12.58 -20.71 -13.67
CA PHE A 439 11.59 -21.74 -14.00
C PHE A 439 11.16 -22.55 -12.79
N THR A 440 12.12 -23.03 -11.99
CA THR A 440 11.82 -23.83 -10.79
C THR A 440 10.97 -23.02 -9.80
N THR A 441 11.31 -21.75 -9.60
CA THR A 441 10.58 -20.86 -8.68
C THR A 441 9.16 -20.55 -9.17
N ALA A 442 8.98 -20.34 -10.47
CA ALA A 442 7.65 -20.14 -11.07
C ALA A 442 6.74 -21.36 -10.89
N GLN A 443 7.30 -22.58 -11.05
CA GLN A 443 6.57 -23.83 -10.76
C GLN A 443 6.20 -23.95 -9.28
N HIS A 444 7.09 -23.56 -8.36
CA HIS A 444 6.78 -23.60 -6.91
C HIS A 444 5.59 -22.70 -6.53
N ILE A 445 5.43 -21.53 -7.16
CA ILE A 445 4.27 -20.65 -6.96
C ILE A 445 2.97 -21.36 -7.35
N GLY A 446 2.92 -22.00 -8.52
CA GLY A 446 1.75 -22.76 -8.96
C GLY A 446 1.49 -23.98 -8.08
N ALA A 447 2.55 -24.72 -7.73
CA ALA A 447 2.46 -25.96 -6.97
C ALA A 447 1.94 -25.73 -5.54
N ILE A 448 2.43 -24.73 -4.82
CA ILE A 448 1.96 -24.45 -3.45
C ILE A 448 0.47 -24.05 -3.45
N LEU A 449 0.04 -23.19 -4.37
CA LEU A 449 -1.35 -22.76 -4.49
C LEU A 449 -2.28 -23.93 -4.84
N THR A 450 -1.85 -24.80 -5.76
CA THR A 450 -2.59 -26.00 -6.14
C THR A 450 -2.70 -26.99 -4.98
N ALA A 451 -1.64 -27.18 -4.19
CA ALA A 451 -1.65 -28.07 -3.03
C ALA A 451 -2.66 -27.60 -1.96
N LEU A 452 -2.71 -26.28 -1.70
CA LEU A 452 -3.70 -25.70 -0.79
C LEU A 452 -5.14 -25.81 -1.33
N GLU A 453 -5.33 -25.56 -2.63
CA GLU A 453 -6.63 -25.68 -3.28
C GLU A 453 -7.17 -27.12 -3.23
N ALA A 454 -6.32 -28.12 -3.47
CA ALA A 454 -6.66 -29.53 -3.33
C ALA A 454 -7.13 -29.90 -1.90
N CYS A 455 -6.78 -29.08 -0.91
CA CYS A 455 -7.22 -29.21 0.48
C CYS A 455 -8.35 -28.25 0.86
N ALA A 456 -9.13 -27.78 -0.13
CA ALA A 456 -10.23 -26.82 0.05
C ALA A 456 -9.82 -25.51 0.75
N THR A 457 -8.55 -25.12 0.64
CA THR A 457 -7.99 -23.90 1.24
C THR A 457 -7.45 -22.96 0.16
N PRO A 458 -8.27 -22.56 -0.84
CA PRO A 458 -7.77 -21.74 -1.94
C PRO A 458 -7.32 -20.37 -1.40
N VAL A 459 -6.15 -19.94 -1.85
CA VAL A 459 -5.61 -18.59 -1.59
C VAL A 459 -6.00 -17.73 -2.79
N ILE A 460 -7.07 -16.94 -2.66
CA ILE A 460 -7.58 -16.07 -3.75
C ILE A 460 -7.54 -14.62 -3.25
N THR A 461 -6.34 -14.10 -3.13
CA THR A 461 -6.06 -12.74 -2.72
C THR A 461 -5.31 -12.00 -3.83
N PRO A 462 -5.35 -10.66 -3.87
CA PRO A 462 -4.70 -9.99 -4.96
C PRO A 462 -3.15 -10.12 -4.91
N TYR A 463 -2.51 -10.29 -3.74
CA TYR A 463 -1.07 -10.59 -3.71
C TYR A 463 -0.73 -11.98 -4.30
N ALA A 464 -1.53 -13.00 -4.02
CA ALA A 464 -1.34 -14.32 -4.63
C ALA A 464 -1.60 -14.28 -6.14
N GLY A 465 -2.62 -13.53 -6.58
CA GLY A 465 -2.85 -13.25 -7.99
C GLY A 465 -1.69 -12.53 -8.67
N PHE A 466 -1.06 -11.59 -7.98
CA PHE A 466 0.16 -10.94 -8.43
C PHE A 466 1.31 -11.91 -8.61
N SER A 467 1.47 -12.83 -7.67
CA SER A 467 2.48 -13.87 -7.76
C SER A 467 2.26 -14.79 -8.96
N VAL A 468 1.01 -15.21 -9.21
CA VAL A 468 0.65 -16.03 -10.37
C VAL A 468 0.83 -15.27 -11.68
N PHE A 469 0.45 -14.00 -11.74
CA PHE A 469 0.64 -13.18 -12.92
C PHE A 469 2.13 -13.08 -13.30
N VAL A 470 3.03 -12.85 -12.35
CA VAL A 470 4.48 -12.81 -12.62
C VAL A 470 5.01 -14.19 -13.03
N ALA A 471 4.62 -15.25 -12.32
CA ALA A 471 5.00 -16.63 -12.66
C ALA A 471 4.54 -17.04 -14.07
N ALA A 472 3.38 -16.57 -14.51
CA ALA A 472 2.82 -16.89 -15.82
C ALA A 472 3.72 -16.45 -16.97
N HIS A 473 4.36 -15.28 -16.88
CA HIS A 473 5.28 -14.81 -17.91
C HIS A 473 6.51 -15.71 -18.03
N ILE A 474 7.05 -16.15 -16.89
CA ILE A 474 8.18 -17.09 -16.85
C ILE A 474 7.78 -18.43 -17.46
N ASN A 475 6.60 -18.97 -17.11
CA ASN A 475 6.10 -20.22 -17.66
C ASN A 475 5.78 -20.12 -19.16
N MET A 476 5.27 -18.97 -19.62
CA MET A 476 5.09 -18.68 -21.05
C MET A 476 6.42 -18.63 -21.80
N TYR A 477 7.44 -17.99 -21.23
CA TYR A 477 8.79 -18.03 -21.80
C TYR A 477 9.32 -19.48 -21.88
N GLY A 478 9.01 -20.32 -20.89
CA GLY A 478 9.27 -21.76 -20.93
C GLY A 478 8.69 -22.50 -22.14
N THR A 479 7.57 -22.03 -22.71
CA THR A 479 7.01 -22.59 -23.95
C THR A 479 7.80 -22.23 -25.21
N VAL A 480 8.57 -21.14 -25.14
CA VAL A 480 9.44 -20.66 -26.22
C VAL A 480 10.79 -21.37 -26.17
N CYS A 481 11.33 -21.62 -24.96
CA CYS A 481 12.58 -22.33 -24.73
C CYS A 481 12.39 -23.65 -23.96
N PRO A 482 11.64 -24.62 -24.52
CA PRO A 482 11.22 -25.82 -23.79
C PRO A 482 12.36 -26.78 -23.42
N SER A 483 13.51 -26.69 -24.08
CA SER A 483 14.67 -27.53 -23.78
C SER A 483 15.28 -27.25 -22.40
N ARG A 484 15.17 -26.00 -21.91
CA ARG A 484 15.67 -25.57 -20.60
C ARG A 484 14.60 -25.60 -19.52
N TYR A 485 13.34 -25.78 -19.89
CA TYR A 485 12.24 -25.77 -18.94
C TYR A 485 12.13 -27.14 -18.22
N PRO A 486 12.11 -27.19 -16.87
CA PRO A 486 11.93 -28.45 -16.14
C PRO A 486 10.62 -29.14 -16.51
N GLY A 487 10.69 -30.37 -17.02
CA GLY A 487 9.53 -31.11 -17.53
C GLY A 487 9.16 -30.81 -19.00
N GLY A 488 9.93 -29.97 -19.68
CA GLY A 488 9.82 -29.69 -21.11
C GLY A 488 8.56 -28.91 -21.50
N LEU A 489 8.27 -28.91 -22.81
CA LEU A 489 7.15 -28.15 -23.39
C LEU A 489 5.80 -28.50 -22.77
N ALA A 490 5.53 -29.79 -22.52
CA ALA A 490 4.27 -30.25 -21.96
C ALA A 490 4.02 -29.62 -20.58
N ARG A 491 5.05 -29.60 -19.71
CA ARG A 491 4.93 -28.98 -18.39
C ARG A 491 4.77 -27.46 -18.50
N ALA A 492 5.51 -26.79 -19.37
CA ALA A 492 5.37 -25.34 -19.57
C ALA A 492 3.97 -24.95 -20.02
N GLN A 493 3.36 -25.73 -20.93
CA GLN A 493 1.99 -25.51 -21.40
C GLN A 493 0.94 -25.75 -20.29
N GLU A 494 1.14 -26.78 -19.47
CA GLU A 494 0.27 -27.07 -18.32
C GLU A 494 0.32 -25.92 -17.31
N GLU A 495 1.52 -25.49 -16.89
CA GLU A 495 1.70 -24.39 -15.95
C GLU A 495 1.10 -23.08 -16.47
N LYS A 496 1.36 -22.76 -17.75
CA LYS A 496 0.75 -21.61 -18.43
C LYS A 496 -0.79 -21.66 -18.35
N LYS A 497 -1.39 -22.81 -18.65
CA LYS A 497 -2.84 -23.01 -18.60
C LYS A 497 -3.36 -22.82 -17.17
N MET A 498 -2.72 -23.41 -16.18
CA MET A 498 -3.11 -23.29 -14.78
C MET A 498 -3.01 -21.85 -14.27
N ASN A 499 -1.96 -21.11 -14.67
CA ASN A 499 -1.83 -19.70 -14.30
C ASN A 499 -2.96 -18.85 -14.89
N LEU A 500 -3.34 -19.15 -16.13
CA LEU A 500 -4.45 -18.47 -16.78
C LEU A 500 -5.78 -18.75 -16.07
N GLU A 501 -6.12 -20.02 -15.82
CA GLU A 501 -7.35 -20.43 -15.13
C GLU A 501 -7.45 -19.85 -13.71
N TYR A 502 -6.32 -19.77 -13.00
CA TYR A 502 -6.27 -19.13 -11.68
C TYR A 502 -6.67 -17.65 -11.75
N LEU A 503 -6.11 -16.88 -12.69
CA LEU A 503 -6.42 -15.44 -12.80
C LEU A 503 -7.86 -15.20 -13.25
N GLU A 504 -8.40 -16.03 -14.15
CA GLU A 504 -9.83 -15.97 -14.50
C GLU A 504 -10.72 -16.16 -13.26
N ARG A 505 -10.36 -17.10 -12.38
CA ARG A 505 -11.08 -17.31 -11.12
C ARG A 505 -10.94 -16.12 -10.18
N LEU A 506 -9.75 -15.53 -10.07
CA LEU A 506 -9.49 -14.35 -9.25
C LEU A 506 -10.41 -13.18 -9.60
N CYS A 507 -10.73 -12.98 -10.89
CA CYS A 507 -11.66 -11.94 -11.35
C CYS A 507 -13.05 -12.02 -10.71
N ARG A 508 -13.47 -13.18 -10.22
CA ARG A 508 -14.77 -13.35 -9.55
C ARG A 508 -14.78 -12.80 -8.12
N PHE A 509 -13.61 -12.59 -7.54
CA PHE A 509 -13.44 -12.13 -6.15
C PHE A 509 -12.90 -10.70 -6.07
N TRP A 510 -12.08 -10.30 -7.05
CA TRP A 510 -11.33 -9.06 -7.04
C TRP A 510 -11.26 -8.42 -8.43
N ASP A 511 -11.69 -7.17 -8.52
CA ASP A 511 -11.73 -6.42 -9.79
C ASP A 511 -10.34 -6.23 -10.39
N VAL A 512 -9.31 -6.09 -9.54
CA VAL A 512 -7.92 -5.91 -9.96
C VAL A 512 -7.43 -7.10 -10.82
N GLY A 513 -7.96 -8.31 -10.56
CA GLY A 513 -7.65 -9.50 -11.36
C GLY A 513 -8.08 -9.38 -12.82
N THR A 514 -9.11 -8.58 -13.12
CA THR A 514 -9.60 -8.36 -14.48
C THR A 514 -8.56 -7.68 -15.37
N SER A 515 -7.82 -6.72 -14.81
CA SER A 515 -6.72 -6.08 -15.53
C SER A 515 -5.62 -7.10 -15.84
N TRP A 516 -5.19 -7.86 -14.82
CA TRP A 516 -4.11 -8.85 -14.94
C TRP A 516 -4.45 -9.95 -15.92
N TRP A 517 -5.69 -10.43 -15.87
CA TRP A 517 -6.21 -11.43 -16.79
C TRP A 517 -6.16 -10.95 -18.24
N ARG A 518 -6.60 -9.72 -18.51
CA ARG A 518 -6.57 -9.14 -19.86
C ARG A 518 -5.14 -8.99 -20.37
N THR A 519 -4.27 -8.40 -19.55
CA THR A 519 -2.87 -8.20 -19.88
C THR A 519 -2.16 -9.53 -20.14
N LEU A 520 -2.43 -10.57 -19.34
CA LEU A 520 -1.81 -11.87 -19.52
C LEU A 520 -2.31 -12.59 -20.78
N GLN A 521 -3.53 -12.33 -21.25
CA GLN A 521 -4.01 -12.82 -22.54
C GLN A 521 -3.26 -12.17 -23.71
N GLU A 522 -2.97 -10.87 -23.63
CA GLU A 522 -2.16 -10.16 -24.62
C GLU A 522 -0.72 -10.70 -24.62
N ALA A 523 -0.14 -10.88 -23.44
CA ALA A 523 1.16 -11.53 -23.25
C ALA A 523 1.21 -12.91 -23.90
N ASN A 524 0.20 -13.76 -23.66
CA ASN A 524 0.14 -15.11 -24.23
C ASN A 524 0.16 -15.09 -25.77
N ARG A 525 -0.54 -14.14 -26.41
CA ARG A 525 -0.49 -13.98 -27.88
C ARG A 525 0.91 -13.60 -28.35
N PHE A 526 1.58 -12.71 -27.64
CA PHE A 526 2.96 -12.32 -27.92
C PHE A 526 3.92 -13.51 -27.83
N TYR A 527 3.86 -14.28 -26.75
CA TYR A 527 4.70 -15.48 -26.56
C TYR A 527 4.44 -16.57 -27.61
N GLU A 528 3.18 -16.80 -28.00
CA GLU A 528 2.87 -17.77 -29.06
C GLU A 528 3.44 -17.33 -30.41
N THR A 529 3.35 -16.04 -30.75
CA THR A 529 3.99 -15.49 -31.95
C THR A 529 5.51 -15.70 -31.89
N ALA A 530 6.15 -15.35 -30.77
CA ALA A 530 7.58 -15.55 -30.58
C ALA A 530 8.00 -17.02 -30.71
N ARG A 531 7.21 -17.95 -30.16
CA ARG A 531 7.41 -19.40 -30.29
C ARG A 531 7.36 -19.85 -31.75
N THR A 532 6.36 -19.39 -32.51
CA THR A 532 6.22 -19.77 -33.92
C THR A 532 7.37 -19.23 -34.77
N SER A 533 7.85 -18.02 -34.48
CA SER A 533 9.02 -17.43 -35.15
C SER A 533 10.31 -18.17 -34.79
N ALA A 534 10.48 -18.60 -33.53
CA ALA A 534 11.64 -19.38 -33.08
C ALA A 534 11.70 -20.81 -33.67
N GLN A 535 10.56 -21.37 -34.08
CA GLN A 535 10.44 -22.72 -34.65
C GLN A 535 10.39 -22.74 -36.19
N GLY A 536 10.38 -21.58 -36.86
CA GLY A 536 10.28 -21.47 -38.32
C GLY A 536 11.60 -21.70 -39.06
N PRO A 537 11.59 -22.26 -40.29
CA PRO A 537 12.79 -22.42 -41.11
C PRO A 537 13.24 -21.05 -41.64
N THR A 538 14.44 -20.60 -41.23
CA THR A 538 15.19 -19.41 -41.67
C THR A 538 14.53 -18.56 -42.76
N GLY A 539 13.95 -17.41 -42.41
CA GLY A 539 13.54 -16.41 -43.41
C GLY A 539 12.41 -15.46 -42.99
N VAL A 540 12.81 -14.30 -42.45
CA VAL A 540 12.15 -12.98 -42.53
C VAL A 540 10.67 -12.86 -42.12
N SER A 541 10.46 -12.24 -40.97
CA SER A 541 9.76 -10.95 -40.85
C SER A 541 9.75 -10.54 -39.38
N ARG A 542 10.16 -9.28 -39.09
CA ARG A 542 9.95 -8.63 -37.79
C ARG A 542 8.52 -8.97 -37.33
N PRO A 543 8.29 -9.57 -36.15
CA PRO A 543 6.97 -9.43 -35.55
C PRO A 543 6.67 -7.94 -35.59
N GLU A 544 5.56 -7.51 -36.22
CA GLU A 544 5.15 -6.11 -36.16
C GLU A 544 5.34 -5.64 -34.72
N HIS A 545 6.08 -4.55 -34.54
CA HIS A 545 6.55 -4.01 -33.25
C HIS A 545 5.44 -4.09 -32.19
N LEU A 546 5.34 -5.25 -31.54
CA LEU A 546 4.43 -5.48 -30.43
C LEU A 546 5.29 -5.13 -29.24
N THR A 547 5.51 -3.82 -29.08
CA THR A 547 6.00 -3.24 -27.84
C THR A 547 5.00 -3.61 -26.77
N LEU A 548 5.27 -4.77 -26.18
CA LEU A 548 4.69 -5.25 -24.95
C LEU A 548 4.78 -4.16 -23.86
N ALA A 549 5.81 -3.32 -23.95
CA ALA A 549 6.05 -2.14 -23.13
C ALA A 549 4.86 -1.16 -23.01
N GLY A 550 3.92 -1.09 -23.97
CA GLY A 550 2.78 -0.14 -23.96
C GLY A 550 1.41 -0.73 -23.59
N THR A 551 1.32 -2.04 -23.33
CA THR A 551 0.07 -2.73 -22.94
C THR A 551 0.10 -3.25 -21.50
N LEU A 552 1.27 -3.20 -20.86
CA LEU A 552 1.54 -3.64 -19.48
C LEU A 552 1.66 -2.48 -18.47
N ASP A 553 1.27 -1.28 -18.90
CA ASP A 553 1.46 0.04 -18.29
C ASP A 553 0.89 0.21 -16.87
N GLU A 554 0.02 -0.68 -16.40
CA GLU A 554 -0.90 -0.34 -15.32
C GLU A 554 -0.63 -1.09 -14.00
N TYR A 555 0.37 -1.96 -13.94
CA TYR A 555 0.30 -3.03 -12.94
C TYR A 555 1.01 -2.78 -11.59
N GLY A 556 1.92 -1.83 -11.51
CA GLY A 556 2.59 -1.46 -10.25
C GLY A 556 2.21 -0.05 -9.82
N ASP A 557 1.47 0.63 -10.68
CA ASP A 557 1.27 2.05 -10.55
C ASP A 557 -0.06 2.33 -9.87
N ILE A 558 0.03 2.64 -8.57
CA ILE A 558 -1.11 3.11 -7.78
C ILE A 558 -1.76 4.41 -8.32
N ARG A 559 -1.19 4.99 -9.38
CA ARG A 559 -1.54 6.29 -9.96
C ARG A 559 -2.47 6.23 -11.18
N VAL A 560 -2.71 5.06 -11.78
CA VAL A 560 -3.57 4.96 -12.99
C VAL A 560 -5.02 4.67 -12.59
N SER A 561 -5.90 5.65 -12.79
CA SER A 561 -7.36 5.43 -12.80
C SER A 561 -7.83 5.44 -14.25
N ARG A 562 -8.58 4.43 -14.69
CA ARG A 562 -9.24 4.50 -16.01
C ARG A 562 -10.37 5.54 -15.98
N PRO A 563 -10.50 6.40 -17.00
CA PRO A 563 -11.79 7.01 -17.32
C PRO A 563 -12.76 5.88 -17.70
N GLU A 564 -13.97 5.88 -17.12
CA GLU A 564 -15.04 4.99 -17.60
C GLU A 564 -15.27 5.24 -19.09
N THR A 565 -14.97 4.25 -19.93
CA THR A 565 -15.30 4.34 -21.35
C THR A 565 -16.81 4.26 -21.50
N ALA A 566 -17.47 5.41 -21.60
CA ALA A 566 -18.84 5.50 -22.07
C ALA A 566 -18.95 4.82 -23.46
N PRO A 567 -20.06 4.12 -23.76
CA PRO A 567 -20.21 3.41 -25.02
C PRO A 567 -20.13 4.38 -26.19
N ALA A 568 -19.30 4.01 -27.18
CA ALA A 568 -18.94 4.85 -28.31
C ALA A 568 -20.17 5.39 -29.06
N SER A 569 -20.46 6.68 -28.88
CA SER A 569 -21.38 7.42 -29.75
C SER A 569 -20.70 7.59 -31.11
N ARG A 570 -21.31 7.01 -32.15
CA ARG A 570 -20.91 7.15 -33.56
C ARG A 570 -20.88 8.64 -33.94
N ARG A 571 -19.69 9.25 -34.06
CA ARG A 571 -19.53 10.54 -34.71
C ARG A 571 -19.26 10.37 -36.20
N ARG A 572 -20.03 11.10 -37.01
CA ARG A 572 -19.91 11.24 -38.48
C ARG A 572 -18.63 12.01 -38.85
N PRO A 573 -18.09 11.80 -40.06
CA PRO A 573 -16.85 12.44 -40.50
C PRO A 573 -17.11 13.88 -40.96
N GLY A 574 -16.30 14.83 -40.50
CA GLY A 574 -16.25 16.17 -41.07
C GLY A 574 -15.57 17.21 -40.17
N VAL A 575 -14.61 17.90 -40.77
CA VAL A 575 -13.95 19.17 -40.38
C VAL A 575 -12.67 19.04 -39.53
N SER A 576 -11.57 19.32 -40.22
CA SER A 576 -10.20 19.51 -39.75
C SER A 576 -10.07 20.72 -38.83
N SER A 577 -9.50 20.50 -37.63
CA SER A 577 -8.95 21.54 -36.77
C SER A 577 -7.52 21.13 -36.43
N GLU A 578 -6.56 21.94 -36.86
CA GLU A 578 -5.16 21.82 -36.46
C GLU A 578 -5.05 21.98 -34.94
N GLY A 579 -4.64 20.91 -34.27
CA GLY A 579 -4.21 20.90 -32.88
C GLY A 579 -2.81 20.34 -32.83
N VAL A 580 -1.88 21.09 -32.22
CA VAL A 580 -0.48 20.72 -32.04
C VAL A 580 -0.41 19.45 -31.18
N GLY A 581 -0.34 18.30 -31.85
CA GLY A 581 -0.12 17.01 -31.21
C GLY A 581 1.37 16.85 -30.92
N VAL A 582 1.72 16.73 -29.64
CA VAL A 582 3.04 16.26 -29.22
C VAL A 582 3.19 14.83 -29.73
N ARG A 583 4.01 14.66 -30.77
CA ARG A 583 4.37 13.37 -31.35
C ARG A 583 5.24 12.62 -30.33
N ARG A 584 4.71 11.56 -29.72
CA ARG A 584 5.50 10.59 -28.94
C ARG A 584 6.50 9.93 -29.90
N MET A 585 7.78 10.25 -29.73
CA MET A 585 8.86 9.59 -30.46
C MET A 585 9.22 8.29 -29.75
N SER A 586 9.41 7.21 -30.51
CA SER A 586 9.91 5.95 -29.97
C SER A 586 11.45 5.99 -29.88
N VAL A 587 12.03 5.22 -28.95
CA VAL A 587 13.50 5.07 -28.78
C VAL A 587 14.20 4.60 -30.07
N ALA A 588 13.48 3.96 -31.00
CA ALA A 588 14.03 3.55 -32.30
C ALA A 588 14.32 4.73 -33.26
N GLU A 589 13.73 5.92 -33.05
CA GLU A 589 13.98 7.10 -33.88
C GLU A 589 15.25 7.87 -33.46
N LEU A 590 15.87 7.53 -32.32
CA LEU A 590 17.11 8.17 -31.84
C LEU A 590 18.39 7.45 -32.30
N THR A 591 18.26 6.31 -32.96
CA THR A 591 19.39 5.57 -33.55
C THR A 591 19.29 5.58 -35.08
N ALA A 592 19.83 6.63 -35.71
CA ALA A 592 20.05 6.63 -37.15
C ALA A 592 21.26 5.73 -37.51
N PRO A 593 21.28 5.11 -38.71
CA PRO A 593 22.07 3.92 -39.01
C PRO A 593 23.50 4.29 -39.42
N GLY A 594 24.47 3.86 -38.64
CA GLY A 594 25.89 3.90 -39.01
C GLY A 594 26.39 2.49 -39.31
N GLY A 595 26.55 2.15 -40.59
CA GLY A 595 27.41 1.06 -41.03
C GLY A 595 26.71 -0.27 -41.29
N SER A 596 26.53 -0.55 -42.57
CA SER A 596 26.26 -1.87 -43.14
C SER A 596 27.24 -2.94 -42.62
N GLY A 597 26.72 -3.88 -41.85
CA GLY A 597 27.38 -5.14 -41.51
C GLY A 597 26.31 -6.21 -41.29
N SER A 598 26.24 -7.17 -42.20
CA SER A 598 25.30 -8.29 -42.16
C SER A 598 25.61 -9.23 -40.97
N SER A 599 24.87 -9.08 -39.88
CA SER A 599 24.75 -10.08 -38.81
C SER A 599 23.27 -10.28 -38.45
N GLY A 600 22.45 -10.61 -39.46
CA GLY A 600 21.01 -10.81 -39.29
C GLY A 600 20.73 -12.21 -38.72
N GLY A 601 20.17 -12.29 -37.52
CA GLY A 601 19.71 -13.54 -36.91
C GLY A 601 19.87 -13.57 -35.38
N SER A 602 21.11 -13.47 -34.87
CA SER A 602 21.38 -13.66 -33.43
C SER A 602 21.11 -12.42 -32.57
N GLY A 603 21.36 -11.21 -33.09
CA GLY A 603 21.09 -9.96 -32.38
C GLY A 603 19.59 -9.67 -32.21
N GLU A 604 18.78 -9.98 -33.22
CA GLU A 604 17.33 -9.75 -33.21
C GLU A 604 16.63 -10.66 -32.18
N TRP A 605 17.10 -11.90 -32.01
CA TRP A 605 16.58 -12.82 -30.99
C TRP A 605 16.93 -12.35 -29.57
N ALA A 606 18.15 -11.84 -29.35
CA ALA A 606 18.59 -11.34 -28.06
C ALA A 606 17.72 -10.17 -27.56
N ASP A 607 17.31 -9.28 -28.49
CA ASP A 607 16.43 -8.14 -28.23
C ASP A 607 14.99 -8.59 -27.92
N VAL A 608 14.41 -9.48 -28.73
CA VAL A 608 13.07 -10.05 -28.48
C VAL A 608 13.03 -10.80 -27.15
N GLU A 609 14.07 -11.56 -26.84
CA GLU A 609 14.19 -12.25 -25.56
C GLU A 609 14.28 -11.24 -24.40
N ALA A 610 15.04 -10.16 -24.53
CA ALA A 610 15.05 -9.11 -23.51
C ALA A 610 13.65 -8.49 -23.31
N GLU A 611 12.88 -8.25 -24.37
CA GLU A 611 11.49 -7.79 -24.29
C GLU A 611 10.57 -8.82 -23.61
N MET A 612 10.75 -10.12 -23.89
CA MET A 612 10.06 -11.23 -23.21
C MET A 612 10.48 -11.42 -21.75
N TRP A 613 11.39 -10.61 -21.23
CA TRP A 613 11.73 -10.58 -19.82
C TRP A 613 11.43 -9.22 -19.20
N GLN A 614 10.77 -8.30 -19.92
CA GLN A 614 10.42 -6.96 -19.43
C GLN A 614 9.15 -6.91 -18.53
N TRP A 615 8.72 -8.04 -17.99
CA TRP A 615 7.50 -8.12 -17.16
C TRP A 615 7.70 -7.69 -15.71
N PRO A 616 6.62 -7.21 -15.09
CA PRO A 616 5.64 -6.27 -15.65
C PRO A 616 6.24 -4.84 -15.62
N PHE A 617 5.49 -3.79 -16.00
CA PHE A 617 5.69 -2.39 -15.56
C PHE A 617 6.50 -1.38 -16.41
N LEU A 618 6.75 -1.59 -17.70
CA LEU A 618 7.88 -0.88 -18.31
C LEU A 618 7.54 0.19 -19.38
N ASP A 619 6.70 1.18 -19.06
CA ASP A 619 6.62 2.47 -19.79
C ASP A 619 7.31 3.65 -19.04
N GLU A 620 7.67 4.71 -19.77
CA GLU A 620 8.26 5.99 -19.32
C GLU A 620 7.28 6.86 -18.49
N ASN A 621 5.97 6.57 -18.56
CA ASN A 621 4.91 7.30 -17.84
C ASN A 621 4.95 7.13 -16.31
N TRP A 622 5.76 6.21 -15.80
CA TRP A 622 6.01 6.03 -14.37
C TRP A 622 6.52 7.29 -13.65
N SER A 623 7.03 8.28 -14.37
CA SER A 623 7.49 9.56 -13.84
C SER A 623 6.36 10.54 -13.50
N LEU A 624 5.14 10.31 -13.96
CA LEU A 624 3.98 11.17 -13.74
C LEU A 624 3.36 10.90 -12.35
N GLY A 625 2.89 11.94 -11.65
CA GLY A 625 2.19 11.78 -10.36
C GLY A 625 0.87 11.01 -10.48
N PHE A 626 0.11 10.86 -9.39
CA PHE A 626 -1.32 10.48 -9.52
C PHE A 626 -1.94 11.35 -10.59
N ASP A 627 -2.72 10.78 -11.51
CA ASP A 627 -3.48 11.59 -12.47
C ASP A 627 -4.59 12.31 -11.70
N THR A 628 -4.21 13.38 -11.01
CA THR A 628 -5.07 14.29 -10.27
C THR A 628 -5.70 15.32 -11.19
N GLY A 629 -5.61 15.10 -12.52
CA GLY A 629 -5.70 16.13 -13.53
C GLY A 629 -4.56 17.13 -13.32
N PHE A 630 -3.53 17.06 -14.16
CA PHE A 630 -2.38 17.95 -14.06
C PHE A 630 -2.80 19.44 -14.05
N GLU A 631 -3.87 19.79 -14.75
CA GLU A 631 -4.50 21.12 -14.74
C GLU A 631 -5.26 21.46 -13.45
N SER A 632 -5.86 20.48 -12.75
CA SER A 632 -6.57 20.69 -11.48
C SER A 632 -5.65 20.71 -10.26
N ALA A 633 -4.53 20.00 -10.30
CA ALA A 633 -3.57 19.96 -9.19
C ALA A 633 -2.64 21.18 -9.15
N TRP A 634 -2.36 21.79 -10.30
CA TRP A 634 -1.52 22.99 -10.43
C TRP A 634 -2.16 24.03 -11.37
N PRO A 635 -3.15 24.80 -10.91
CA PRO A 635 -3.73 25.86 -11.71
C PRO A 635 -2.66 26.92 -12.05
N GLY A 636 -2.36 27.12 -13.34
CA GLY A 636 -1.54 28.24 -13.83
C GLY A 636 -0.15 27.93 -14.40
N LEU A 637 0.13 26.68 -14.80
CA LEU A 637 1.36 26.30 -15.52
C LEU A 637 1.13 26.02 -17.02
N SER A 638 0.14 26.69 -17.63
CA SER A 638 -0.09 26.74 -19.07
C SER A 638 0.49 28.01 -19.69
#